data_AF-A0A8H3HUZ2-F1
#
_entry.id   AF-A0A8H3HUZ2-F1
#
_cell.length_a   1.000
_cell.length_b   1.000
_cell.length_c   1.000
_cell.angle_alpha   90.00
_cell.angle_beta   90.00
_cell.angle_gamma   90.00
#
_symmetry.space_group_name_H-M   'P 1'
#
loop_
_entity.id
_entity.type
_entity.pdbx_description
1 polymer ?
#
loop_
_entity_poly.entity_id
_entity_poly.type
_entity_poly.pdbx_seq_one_letter_code
_entity_poly.pdbx_strand_id
1 'polypeptide(L)'
;MAEKPQDNIGLNILCLDGGGARGLSSLVVLREIMHRANFTRTEGVKPLDPHELFDMIAGTGTGGISACMLGRLLMSIDKAITEYTRIMETAFSEKKMSGPTLYKGTKLQEALKTMVRNAAGNEEATLIEGQASRRCKTAVFAMARHNMNASIPILFRSYDAATNPGPGCTIWQALHATMAHPELFKGIDILDTSVSQSFIGGEVGCSNPLAHVLTEVRQLYPTRRIACIVSIGAGHARTIQVPNPSWWQLVPRTRDLVVMKDMATDSERVAEEMTIRFRGRAGVYYRFNVDQGMQDMKDGSWERLGEVVEHTRVYLQTSRTDQKLDEAARTSVNKRGVISTPHAAGQVPNTDESAAEPTDQATSIIKRVPAPTAVYTGREDENIQVITCIIGGDDERRVCVIYGLGGVGKTQLVLSVIERTRDQWDHVIFVDASSNATVETDLKDFATANGIGSSYQETMRWLETCRQRWLVVLDNADTPSTNIRQYIPSGRHGSVLITTRLPDLDRLAKGPGSVCHLSSMSNEDGLALFMKAARVDDHYLPPNDINCAKVLLKDFGGLALAIVHAGAYIAHSPGMTFTKYRDLFLSQRQRMLEQYSQLPASAKLDDYGKTVYTTWKMCYDQLQAESRTMLWLMSYLHYSHISEDIFERAAQNVDQHSDPLPLNDLESRAQNHVTDFLSNFMGSDKCWDTVRFTSVMADLRLYSLIDYDRMNFAYSIHVLVQDWARTVQPHEQALGSECTATLLSLSIDYREDTGSLAFKRRLSLHITSLLRLNYTLNANHSYHLSRAFWYAGQWSELERLCLQAMEAFKRELGDNHSATLDIMGSLANAYKESDRPDQAEQIEVQVLESSKRVLGEEHPHTSIRKANLARTYSRLGRLDEAEQLQLQLLDVSRRIQGEEHPDTLAYISYLSMTYLLKGRLDEATELKNQVLEARKRVLGEDHPETLNAMAGLAQIYSRQGRWDEAELLLTGAATIAQQQLGAEHPHSQRYSRWLGKVQKRRRL
;
A
#
# COMPACT_ATOMS: atom_id res chain seq x y z
N MET A 1 29.29 11.20 -39.29
CA MET A 1 28.21 11.87 -38.53
C MET A 1 28.13 11.17 -37.19
N ALA A 2 28.55 11.85 -36.12
CA ALA A 2 28.57 11.28 -34.77
C ALA A 2 27.14 11.22 -34.21
N GLU A 3 26.72 10.04 -33.74
CA GLU A 3 25.47 9.85 -32.99
C GLU A 3 25.50 10.71 -31.71
N LYS A 4 24.46 11.52 -31.50
CA LYS A 4 24.25 12.24 -30.24
C LYS A 4 24.01 11.24 -29.09
N PRO A 5 24.43 11.53 -27.85
CA PRO A 5 24.25 10.60 -26.73
C PRO A 5 22.76 10.31 -26.49
N GLN A 6 22.42 9.02 -26.41
CA GLN A 6 21.05 8.50 -26.27
C GLN A 6 20.42 8.74 -24.88
N ASP A 7 21.16 9.36 -23.96
CA ASP A 7 20.81 9.46 -22.53
C ASP A 7 19.73 10.51 -22.20
N ASN A 8 19.39 11.42 -23.12
CA ASN A 8 18.43 12.50 -22.86
C ASN A 8 16.99 12.23 -23.36
N ILE A 9 16.76 11.11 -24.06
CA ILE A 9 15.43 10.73 -24.58
C ILE A 9 14.75 9.77 -23.60
N GLY A 10 13.65 10.18 -22.98
CA GLY A 10 12.86 9.35 -22.09
C GLY A 10 12.03 8.28 -22.82
N LEU A 11 11.70 7.21 -22.09
CA LEU A 11 10.91 6.08 -22.57
C LEU A 11 9.41 6.38 -22.54
N ASN A 12 8.69 6.01 -23.60
CA ASN A 12 7.24 6.01 -23.62
C ASN A 12 6.69 4.58 -23.47
N ILE A 13 5.73 4.41 -22.57
CA ILE A 13 5.11 3.12 -22.25
C ILE A 13 3.61 3.20 -22.54
N LEU A 14 3.10 2.22 -23.28
CA LEU A 14 1.68 2.01 -23.50
C LEU A 14 1.24 0.70 -22.84
N CYS A 15 0.23 0.76 -21.98
CA CYS A 15 -0.37 -0.39 -21.30
C CYS A 15 -1.87 -0.46 -21.61
N LEU A 16 -2.33 -1.60 -22.12
CA LEU A 16 -3.71 -1.82 -22.55
C LEU A 16 -4.37 -2.93 -21.72
N ASP A 17 -5.51 -2.60 -21.10
CA ASP A 17 -6.27 -3.51 -20.27
C ASP A 17 -7.10 -4.52 -21.09
N GLY A 18 -7.47 -5.65 -20.47
CA GLY A 18 -8.44 -6.60 -21.01
C GLY A 18 -9.89 -6.15 -20.78
N GLY A 19 -10.80 -6.43 -21.72
CA GLY A 19 -12.23 -6.08 -21.53
C GLY A 19 -13.20 -6.51 -22.62
N GLY A 20 -12.89 -7.57 -23.38
CA GLY A 20 -13.78 -8.10 -24.41
C GLY A 20 -14.15 -7.09 -25.46
N ALA A 21 -15.40 -7.10 -25.94
CA ALA A 21 -15.91 -6.13 -26.91
C ALA A 21 -15.65 -4.67 -26.54
N ARG A 22 -15.65 -4.34 -25.24
CA ARG A 22 -15.37 -2.97 -24.76
C ARG A 22 -13.92 -2.55 -24.97
N GLY A 23 -12.98 -3.49 -25.10
CA GLY A 23 -11.57 -3.20 -25.38
C GLY A 23 -11.35 -2.42 -26.69
N LEU A 24 -12.34 -2.37 -27.59
CA LEU A 24 -12.34 -1.48 -28.74
C LEU A 24 -12.22 0.00 -28.32
N SER A 25 -12.75 0.40 -27.16
CA SER A 25 -12.62 1.75 -26.64
C SER A 25 -11.15 2.14 -26.47
N SER A 26 -10.29 1.19 -26.05
CA SER A 26 -8.87 1.45 -25.84
C SER A 26 -8.16 1.85 -27.13
N LEU A 27 -8.51 1.21 -28.25
CA LEU A 27 -7.98 1.54 -29.57
C LEU A 27 -8.52 2.88 -30.10
N VAL A 28 -9.78 3.21 -29.81
CA VAL A 28 -10.38 4.50 -30.20
C VAL A 28 -9.75 5.65 -29.42
N VAL A 29 -9.52 5.50 -28.10
CA VAL A 29 -8.78 6.48 -27.28
C VAL A 29 -7.35 6.63 -27.80
N LEU A 30 -6.67 5.53 -28.10
CA LEU A 30 -5.30 5.59 -28.64
C LEU A 30 -5.25 6.26 -30.01
N ARG A 31 -6.25 6.05 -30.88
CA ARG A 31 -6.36 6.74 -32.17
C ARG A 31 -6.39 8.26 -31.99
N GLU A 32 -7.12 8.74 -30.99
CA GLU A 32 -7.18 10.17 -30.68
C GLU A 32 -5.83 10.71 -30.19
N ILE A 33 -5.13 9.97 -29.31
CA ILE A 33 -3.77 10.34 -28.86
C ILE A 33 -2.81 10.40 -30.06
N MET A 34 -2.85 9.40 -30.95
CA MET A 34 -2.01 9.36 -32.16
C MET A 34 -2.35 10.49 -33.13
N HIS A 35 -3.62 10.86 -33.26
CA HIS A 35 -4.06 11.98 -34.10
C HIS A 35 -3.45 13.29 -33.59
N ARG A 36 -3.57 13.59 -32.30
CA ARG A 36 -3.00 14.79 -31.66
C ARG A 36 -1.47 14.80 -31.69
N ALA A 37 -0.84 13.65 -31.46
CA ALA A 37 0.61 13.49 -31.54
C ALA A 37 1.15 13.75 -32.96
N ASN A 38 0.37 13.40 -33.99
CA ASN A 38 0.73 13.68 -35.38
C ASN A 38 0.41 15.13 -35.79
N PHE A 39 -0.65 15.73 -35.25
CA PHE A 39 -0.98 17.15 -35.51
C PHE A 39 0.08 18.12 -35.00
N THR A 40 0.75 17.78 -33.91
CA THR A 40 1.85 18.59 -33.34
C THR A 40 3.17 18.49 -34.11
N ARG A 41 3.24 17.69 -35.18
CA ARG A 41 4.44 17.53 -36.04
C ARG A 41 4.34 18.45 -37.25
N THR A 42 5.49 18.89 -37.75
CA THR A 42 5.60 19.78 -38.92
C THR A 42 4.91 19.18 -40.16
N GLU A 43 4.20 20.01 -40.92
CA GLU A 43 3.56 19.62 -42.18
C GLU A 43 4.58 18.96 -43.15
N GLY A 44 4.20 17.81 -43.74
CA GLY A 44 5.02 17.07 -44.71
C GLY A 44 5.75 15.83 -44.16
N VAL A 45 5.68 15.55 -42.85
CA VAL A 45 6.27 14.34 -42.24
C VAL A 45 5.25 13.21 -42.22
N LYS A 46 5.66 11.96 -42.55
CA LYS A 46 4.80 10.77 -42.46
C LYS A 46 4.20 10.65 -41.04
N PRO A 47 2.88 10.35 -40.90
CA PRO A 47 2.27 10.09 -39.60
C PRO A 47 2.99 8.96 -38.87
N LEU A 48 3.23 9.14 -37.58
CA LEU A 48 3.78 8.11 -36.71
C LEU A 48 2.77 6.98 -36.53
N ASP A 49 3.27 5.76 -36.63
CA ASP A 49 2.57 4.56 -36.16
C ASP A 49 2.86 4.33 -34.65
N PRO A 50 1.99 3.60 -33.91
CA PRO A 50 2.16 3.44 -32.46
C PRO A 50 3.50 2.85 -32.01
N HIS A 51 4.05 1.89 -32.76
CA HIS A 51 5.37 1.30 -32.49
C HIS A 51 6.55 2.28 -32.69
N GLU A 52 6.33 3.43 -33.33
CA GLU A 52 7.35 4.48 -33.48
C GLU A 52 7.28 5.48 -32.31
N LEU A 53 6.09 5.66 -31.71
CA LEU A 53 5.88 6.56 -30.59
C LEU A 53 6.25 5.92 -29.24
N PHE A 54 5.87 4.66 -29.03
CA PHE A 54 6.07 3.93 -27.78
C PHE A 54 7.29 3.01 -27.84
N ASP A 55 8.11 3.04 -26.78
CA ASP A 55 9.29 2.18 -26.66
C ASP A 55 8.89 0.81 -26.08
N MET A 56 7.78 0.73 -25.34
CA MET A 56 7.15 -0.52 -24.94
C MET A 56 5.62 -0.46 -25.08
N ILE A 57 5.04 -1.49 -25.69
CA ILE A 57 3.59 -1.70 -25.77
C ILE A 57 3.26 -3.04 -25.13
N ALA A 58 2.37 -3.01 -24.13
CA ALA A 58 2.01 -4.19 -23.39
C ALA A 58 0.50 -4.29 -23.12
N GLY A 59 0.02 -5.51 -22.91
CA GLY A 59 -1.38 -5.73 -22.56
C GLY A 59 -1.71 -7.15 -22.13
N THR A 60 -2.94 -7.30 -21.65
CA THR A 60 -3.53 -8.54 -21.15
C THR A 60 -4.93 -8.74 -21.76
N GLY A 61 -5.41 -9.96 -21.91
CA GLY A 61 -6.69 -10.24 -22.57
C GLY A 61 -6.76 -9.66 -23.98
N THR A 62 -7.88 -9.01 -24.30
CA THR A 62 -8.05 -8.24 -25.54
C THR A 62 -7.07 -7.07 -25.68
N GLY A 63 -6.55 -6.54 -24.58
CA GLY A 63 -5.47 -5.56 -24.56
C GLY A 63 -4.14 -6.17 -25.03
N GLY A 64 -3.91 -7.46 -24.77
CA GLY A 64 -2.77 -8.22 -25.28
C GLY A 64 -2.80 -8.39 -26.80
N ILE A 65 -3.98 -8.62 -27.37
CA ILE A 65 -4.18 -8.60 -28.84
C ILE A 65 -3.85 -7.23 -29.41
N SER A 66 -4.40 -6.18 -28.81
CA SER A 66 -4.13 -4.80 -29.22
C SER A 66 -2.64 -4.48 -29.16
N ALA A 67 -1.95 -4.86 -28.08
CA ALA A 67 -0.52 -4.68 -27.93
C ALA A 67 0.28 -5.40 -29.03
N CYS A 68 -0.10 -6.63 -29.35
CA CYS A 68 0.55 -7.42 -30.40
C CYS A 68 0.32 -6.84 -31.81
N MET A 69 -0.91 -6.41 -32.12
CA MET A 69 -1.23 -5.75 -33.39
C MET A 69 -0.38 -4.49 -33.60
N LEU A 70 -0.34 -3.64 -32.58
CA LEU A 70 0.29 -2.32 -32.65
C LEU A 70 1.82 -2.38 -32.59
N GLY A 71 2.37 -3.27 -31.78
CA GLY A 71 3.81 -3.43 -31.59
C GLY A 71 4.39 -4.50 -32.52
N ARG A 72 4.13 -5.77 -32.24
CA ARG A 72 4.79 -6.92 -32.92
C ARG A 72 4.42 -7.04 -34.40
N LEU A 73 3.15 -6.82 -34.75
CA LEU A 73 2.63 -6.92 -36.12
C LEU A 73 2.68 -5.58 -36.88
N LEU A 74 3.13 -4.50 -36.23
CA LEU A 74 3.33 -3.17 -36.82
C LEU A 74 2.09 -2.62 -37.56
N MET A 75 0.90 -2.94 -37.08
CA MET A 75 -0.33 -2.42 -37.66
C MET A 75 -0.49 -0.94 -37.34
N SER A 76 -0.97 -0.17 -38.33
CA SER A 76 -1.50 1.17 -38.06
C SER A 76 -2.73 1.07 -37.17
N ILE A 77 -3.05 2.15 -36.45
CA ILE A 77 -4.18 2.15 -35.50
C ILE A 77 -5.53 1.82 -36.16
N ASP A 78 -5.77 2.30 -37.38
CA ASP A 78 -7.01 2.01 -38.12
C ASP A 78 -7.11 0.56 -38.60
N LYS A 79 -5.97 -0.04 -38.98
CA LYS A 79 -5.91 -1.47 -39.30
C LYS A 79 -6.16 -2.31 -38.05
N ALA A 80 -5.56 -1.93 -36.92
CA ALA A 80 -5.77 -2.61 -35.64
C ALA A 80 -7.24 -2.56 -35.20
N ILE A 81 -7.92 -1.41 -35.33
CA ILE A 81 -9.36 -1.27 -35.06
C ILE A 81 -10.19 -2.22 -35.93
N THR A 82 -9.92 -2.22 -37.25
CA THR A 82 -10.64 -3.07 -38.21
C THR A 82 -10.46 -4.55 -37.90
N GLU A 83 -9.23 -4.97 -37.61
CA GLU A 83 -8.90 -6.35 -37.31
C GLU A 83 -9.47 -6.79 -35.96
N TYR A 84 -9.46 -5.90 -34.96
CA TYR A 84 -10.07 -6.13 -33.66
C TYR A 84 -11.57 -6.47 -33.81
N THR A 85 -12.31 -5.67 -34.59
CA THR A 85 -13.73 -5.92 -34.87
C THR A 85 -13.94 -7.29 -35.51
N ARG A 86 -13.11 -7.68 -36.48
CA ARG A 86 -13.18 -9.00 -37.14
C ARG A 86 -12.91 -10.15 -36.16
N ILE A 87 -11.92 -10.01 -35.28
CA ILE A 87 -11.60 -11.02 -34.27
C ILE A 87 -12.76 -11.19 -33.30
N MET A 88 -13.34 -10.09 -32.82
CA MET A 88 -14.48 -10.13 -31.91
C MET A 88 -15.70 -10.80 -32.56
N GLU A 89 -16.02 -10.45 -33.80
CA GLU A 89 -17.10 -11.10 -34.57
C GLU A 89 -16.85 -12.61 -34.72
N THR A 90 -15.65 -13.00 -35.18
CA THR A 90 -15.35 -14.41 -35.47
C THR A 90 -15.27 -15.24 -34.19
N ALA A 91 -14.55 -14.77 -33.16
CA ALA A 91 -14.30 -15.53 -31.94
C ALA A 91 -15.57 -15.72 -31.09
N PHE A 92 -16.50 -14.76 -31.12
CA PHE A 92 -17.71 -14.79 -30.29
C PHE A 92 -19.01 -15.14 -31.07
N SER A 93 -18.91 -15.39 -32.38
CA SER A 93 -20.05 -15.79 -33.24
C SER A 93 -20.74 -17.10 -32.82
N GLU A 94 -19.98 -18.08 -32.30
CA GLU A 94 -20.50 -19.42 -32.00
C GLU A 94 -20.41 -19.78 -30.51
N LYS A 95 -21.56 -19.78 -29.84
CA LYS A 95 -21.71 -20.28 -28.45
C LYS A 95 -21.78 -21.80 -28.41
N LYS A 96 -21.22 -22.38 -27.36
CA LYS A 96 -21.35 -23.82 -27.08
C LYS A 96 -22.71 -24.12 -26.46
N MET A 97 -23.33 -25.20 -26.94
CA MET A 97 -24.58 -25.75 -26.39
C MET A 97 -24.35 -26.51 -25.07
N SER A 98 -23.12 -26.99 -24.83
CA SER A 98 -22.71 -27.71 -23.61
C SER A 98 -21.19 -27.62 -23.40
N GLY A 99 -20.75 -27.75 -22.14
CA GLY A 99 -19.34 -27.71 -21.74
C GLY A 99 -18.98 -26.51 -20.84
N PRO A 100 -17.75 -26.49 -20.28
CA PRO A 100 -17.36 -25.54 -19.23
C PRO A 100 -17.11 -24.10 -19.72
N THR A 101 -17.03 -23.89 -21.04
CA THR A 101 -16.68 -22.60 -21.67
C THR A 101 -17.82 -22.11 -22.55
N LEU A 102 -18.09 -20.81 -22.54
CA LEU A 102 -19.19 -20.20 -23.29
C LEU A 102 -19.00 -20.24 -24.81
N TYR A 103 -17.76 -20.09 -25.29
CA TYR A 103 -17.45 -19.94 -26.71
C TYR A 103 -16.49 -21.04 -27.23
N LYS A 104 -16.47 -21.24 -28.55
CA LYS A 104 -15.59 -22.22 -29.20
C LYS A 104 -14.16 -21.69 -29.36
N GLY A 105 -13.21 -22.23 -28.60
CA GLY A 105 -11.78 -21.91 -28.74
C GLY A 105 -11.20 -22.12 -30.15
N THR A 106 -11.78 -23.04 -30.95
CA THR A 106 -11.38 -23.23 -32.35
C THR A 106 -11.64 -22.00 -33.22
N LYS A 107 -12.71 -21.23 -32.92
CA LYS A 107 -13.03 -19.98 -33.63
C LYS A 107 -12.09 -18.84 -33.25
N LEU A 108 -11.73 -18.75 -31.98
CA LEU A 108 -10.68 -17.85 -31.51
C LEU A 108 -9.34 -18.16 -32.20
N GLN A 109 -8.95 -19.43 -32.23
CA GLN A 109 -7.74 -19.87 -32.93
C GLN A 109 -7.76 -19.53 -34.43
N GLU A 110 -8.87 -19.79 -35.12
CA GLU A 110 -9.06 -19.48 -36.54
C GLU A 110 -8.90 -17.96 -36.82
N ALA A 111 -9.53 -17.13 -35.99
CA ALA A 111 -9.44 -15.68 -36.09
C ALA A 111 -8.00 -15.17 -35.90
N LEU A 112 -7.32 -15.66 -34.84
CA LEU A 112 -5.94 -15.28 -34.52
C LEU A 112 -4.96 -15.71 -35.61
N LYS A 113 -5.06 -16.96 -36.11
CA LYS A 113 -4.20 -17.45 -37.19
C LYS A 113 -4.40 -16.65 -38.48
N THR A 114 -5.63 -16.30 -38.80
CA THR A 114 -5.95 -15.47 -39.99
C THR A 114 -5.33 -14.09 -39.88
N MET A 115 -5.47 -13.42 -38.72
CA MET A 115 -4.80 -12.14 -38.47
C MET A 115 -3.28 -12.25 -38.65
N VAL A 116 -2.65 -13.24 -38.03
CA VAL A 116 -1.19 -13.42 -38.07
C VAL A 116 -0.73 -13.71 -39.50
N ARG A 117 -1.46 -14.55 -40.24
CA ARG A 117 -1.17 -14.82 -41.67
C ARG A 117 -1.23 -13.55 -42.52
N ASN A 118 -2.26 -12.74 -42.33
CA ASN A 118 -2.46 -11.50 -43.10
C ASN A 118 -1.39 -10.44 -42.78
N ALA A 119 -0.92 -10.38 -41.54
CA ALA A 119 0.04 -9.37 -41.09
C ALA A 119 1.51 -9.79 -41.30
N ALA A 120 1.84 -11.07 -41.05
CA ALA A 120 3.20 -11.59 -41.06
C ALA A 120 3.52 -12.50 -42.26
N GLY A 121 2.52 -12.83 -43.10
CA GLY A 121 2.67 -13.75 -44.23
C GLY A 121 2.78 -15.24 -43.85
N ASN A 122 2.82 -15.56 -42.55
CA ASN A 122 2.91 -16.91 -42.02
C ASN A 122 2.09 -17.01 -40.73
N GLU A 123 1.12 -17.92 -40.66
CA GLU A 123 0.29 -18.09 -39.46
C GLU A 123 1.05 -18.64 -38.25
N GLU A 124 2.16 -19.35 -38.47
CA GLU A 124 3.02 -19.90 -37.41
C GLU A 124 4.22 -18.98 -37.11
N ALA A 125 4.10 -17.67 -37.39
CA ALA A 125 5.13 -16.70 -37.03
C ALA A 125 5.38 -16.70 -35.51
N THR A 126 6.65 -16.73 -35.11
CA THR A 126 7.07 -16.70 -33.70
C THR A 126 6.86 -15.33 -33.07
N LEU A 127 6.53 -15.31 -31.77
CA LEU A 127 6.39 -14.05 -31.04
C LEU A 127 7.74 -13.34 -30.91
N ILE A 128 8.79 -14.08 -30.53
CA ILE A 128 10.16 -13.59 -30.48
C ILE A 128 10.62 -13.22 -31.90
N GLU A 129 11.21 -12.04 -32.03
CA GLU A 129 11.82 -11.54 -33.25
C GLU A 129 13.27 -12.02 -33.36
N GLY A 130 13.73 -12.37 -34.57
CA GLY A 130 15.15 -12.62 -34.83
C GLY A 130 15.98 -11.32 -34.69
N GLN A 131 17.31 -11.44 -34.57
CA GLN A 131 18.33 -10.44 -34.17
C GLN A 131 18.31 -9.00 -34.78
N ALA A 132 17.32 -8.59 -35.56
CA ALA A 132 17.12 -7.20 -35.96
C ALA A 132 16.55 -6.39 -34.77
N SER A 133 17.34 -5.48 -34.22
CA SER A 133 16.97 -4.63 -33.08
C SER A 133 15.81 -3.68 -33.44
N ARG A 134 14.56 -4.12 -33.22
CA ARG A 134 13.41 -3.23 -33.30
C ARG A 134 13.36 -2.30 -32.09
N ARG A 135 12.88 -1.08 -32.33
CA ARG A 135 12.81 -0.01 -31.33
C ARG A 135 11.72 -0.22 -30.27
N CYS A 136 10.56 -0.78 -30.65
CA CYS A 136 9.43 -1.00 -29.74
C CYS A 136 9.38 -2.46 -29.27
N LYS A 137 9.38 -2.64 -27.95
CA LYS A 137 9.25 -3.94 -27.32
C LYS A 137 7.78 -4.26 -27.05
N THR A 138 7.34 -5.46 -27.40
CA THR A 138 5.96 -5.89 -27.20
C THR A 138 5.89 -7.00 -26.16
N ALA A 139 4.95 -6.88 -25.23
CA ALA A 139 4.79 -7.84 -24.15
C ALA A 139 3.31 -8.19 -23.92
N VAL A 140 3.00 -9.48 -23.90
CA VAL A 140 1.64 -10.00 -23.71
C VAL A 140 1.61 -10.82 -22.42
N PHE A 141 0.64 -10.57 -21.56
CA PHE A 141 0.52 -11.25 -20.27
C PHE A 141 -0.55 -12.33 -20.33
N ALA A 142 -0.25 -13.54 -19.87
CA ALA A 142 -1.24 -14.59 -19.63
C ALA A 142 -0.98 -15.25 -18.27
N MET A 143 -1.91 -16.07 -17.79
CA MET A 143 -1.72 -16.79 -16.53
C MET A 143 -1.38 -18.25 -16.81
N ALA A 144 -0.32 -18.77 -16.20
CA ALA A 144 -0.12 -20.21 -16.19
C ALA A 144 -1.16 -20.84 -15.25
N ARG A 145 -1.78 -21.94 -15.67
CA ARG A 145 -2.87 -22.60 -14.90
C ARG A 145 -2.43 -23.01 -13.49
N HIS A 146 -1.15 -23.36 -13.31
CA HIS A 146 -0.57 -23.69 -12.00
C HIS A 146 -0.25 -22.45 -11.13
N ASN A 147 -0.21 -21.24 -11.70
CA ASN A 147 0.12 -19.98 -11.01
C ASN A 147 -1.11 -19.09 -10.70
N MET A 148 -2.34 -19.56 -10.96
CA MET A 148 -3.58 -18.81 -10.73
C MET A 148 -3.69 -18.19 -9.33
N ASN A 149 -3.05 -18.79 -8.33
CA ASN A 149 -3.21 -18.45 -6.91
C ASN A 149 -2.27 -17.37 -6.43
N ALA A 150 -1.10 -17.34 -7.06
CA ALA A 150 -0.13 -16.30 -6.83
C ALA A 150 -0.55 -15.00 -7.55
N SER A 151 -1.43 -15.10 -8.57
CA SER A 151 -1.73 -14.07 -9.58
C SER A 151 -0.46 -13.44 -10.14
N ILE A 152 0.56 -14.27 -10.37
CA ILE A 152 1.79 -13.85 -11.01
C ILE A 152 1.64 -14.20 -12.50
N PRO A 153 1.42 -13.20 -13.37
CA PRO A 153 1.25 -13.47 -14.79
C PRO A 153 2.58 -13.90 -15.41
N ILE A 154 2.48 -14.74 -16.43
CA ILE A 154 3.59 -15.10 -17.31
C ILE A 154 3.66 -14.09 -18.45
N LEU A 155 4.89 -13.65 -18.75
CA LEU A 155 5.16 -12.67 -19.78
C LEU A 155 5.64 -13.34 -21.07
N PHE A 156 4.88 -13.12 -22.14
CA PHE A 156 5.22 -13.49 -23.50
C PHE A 156 5.84 -12.29 -24.22
N ARG A 157 7.07 -12.44 -24.70
CA ARG A 157 7.90 -11.31 -25.18
C ARG A 157 8.15 -11.38 -26.68
N SER A 158 8.24 -10.22 -27.32
CA SER A 158 8.77 -10.11 -28.69
C SER A 158 10.29 -10.01 -28.77
N TYR A 159 10.99 -10.05 -27.64
CA TYR A 159 12.41 -9.79 -27.50
C TYR A 159 13.07 -10.78 -26.53
N ASP A 160 14.37 -10.99 -26.69
CA ASP A 160 15.15 -11.85 -25.79
C ASP A 160 15.35 -11.19 -24.42
N ALA A 161 15.28 -12.02 -23.37
CA ALA A 161 15.56 -11.62 -21.99
C ALA A 161 16.67 -12.51 -21.42
N ALA A 162 17.64 -11.91 -20.73
CA ALA A 162 18.78 -12.62 -20.14
C ALA A 162 18.38 -13.55 -18.98
N THR A 163 17.27 -13.24 -18.30
CA THR A 163 16.72 -13.99 -17.17
C THR A 163 15.24 -14.24 -17.39
N ASN A 164 14.77 -15.47 -17.16
CA ASN A 164 13.38 -15.88 -17.34
C ASN A 164 12.81 -15.55 -18.75
N PRO A 165 13.28 -16.25 -19.81
CA PRO A 165 12.99 -15.89 -21.21
C PRO A 165 11.50 -15.92 -21.56
N GLY A 166 10.66 -16.61 -20.77
CA GLY A 166 9.25 -16.83 -21.07
C GLY A 166 9.05 -17.90 -22.15
N PRO A 167 7.80 -18.34 -22.39
CA PRO A 167 7.54 -19.50 -23.24
C PRO A 167 7.83 -19.21 -24.71
N GLY A 168 8.64 -20.07 -25.34
CA GLY A 168 8.84 -20.05 -26.79
C GLY A 168 7.55 -20.44 -27.52
N CYS A 169 6.92 -19.50 -28.23
CA CYS A 169 5.64 -19.74 -28.89
C CYS A 169 5.42 -18.92 -30.16
N THR A 170 4.41 -19.33 -30.92
CA THR A 170 3.88 -18.54 -32.04
C THR A 170 3.02 -17.39 -31.53
N ILE A 171 2.84 -16.37 -32.36
CA ILE A 171 2.03 -15.20 -32.02
C ILE A 171 0.61 -15.64 -31.66
N TRP A 172 -0.02 -16.50 -32.46
CA TRP A 172 -1.40 -16.92 -32.20
C TRP A 172 -1.53 -17.70 -30.88
N GLN A 173 -0.52 -18.46 -30.46
CA GLN A 173 -0.53 -19.17 -29.18
C GLN A 173 -0.49 -18.21 -27.99
N ALA A 174 0.39 -17.20 -28.02
CA ALA A 174 0.45 -16.17 -26.97
C ALA A 174 -0.87 -15.39 -26.87
N LEU A 175 -1.46 -15.05 -28.02
CA LEU A 175 -2.74 -14.33 -28.06
C LEU A 175 -3.93 -15.19 -27.66
N HIS A 176 -3.89 -16.49 -27.96
CA HIS A 176 -4.89 -17.43 -27.47
C HIS A 176 -4.76 -17.59 -25.95
N ALA A 177 -3.54 -17.71 -25.42
CA ALA A 177 -3.29 -17.81 -23.99
C ALA A 177 -3.86 -16.59 -23.25
N THR A 178 -3.51 -15.38 -23.69
CA THR A 178 -3.95 -14.14 -23.03
C THR A 178 -5.48 -13.95 -23.08
N MET A 179 -6.18 -14.44 -24.12
CA MET A 179 -7.65 -14.33 -24.22
C MET A 179 -8.43 -15.50 -23.60
N ALA A 180 -7.75 -16.55 -23.13
CA ALA A 180 -8.42 -17.78 -22.71
C ALA A 180 -9.01 -17.69 -21.29
N HIS A 181 -9.90 -16.73 -21.03
CA HIS A 181 -10.62 -16.64 -19.77
C HIS A 181 -11.34 -17.97 -19.49
N PRO A 182 -11.16 -18.61 -18.31
CA PRO A 182 -11.67 -19.96 -18.04
C PRO A 182 -13.17 -20.16 -18.27
N GLU A 183 -13.97 -19.11 -18.06
CA GLU A 183 -15.43 -19.15 -18.31
C GLU A 183 -15.81 -18.92 -19.79
N LEU A 184 -14.95 -18.26 -20.58
CA LEU A 184 -15.25 -17.84 -21.95
C LEU A 184 -14.66 -18.81 -22.98
N PHE A 185 -13.35 -19.09 -22.88
CA PHE A 185 -12.61 -19.93 -23.83
C PHE A 185 -11.76 -20.97 -23.10
N LYS A 186 -11.51 -22.10 -23.76
CA LYS A 186 -10.65 -23.15 -23.21
C LYS A 186 -9.19 -22.65 -23.20
N GLY A 187 -8.45 -22.92 -22.12
CA GLY A 187 -7.00 -22.69 -22.07
C GLY A 187 -6.23 -23.42 -23.18
N ILE A 188 -4.99 -23.01 -23.40
CA ILE A 188 -4.07 -23.56 -24.42
C ILE A 188 -2.84 -24.16 -23.76
N ASP A 189 -2.36 -25.27 -24.30
CA ASP A 189 -1.11 -25.88 -23.89
C ASP A 189 0.00 -25.51 -24.89
N ILE A 190 1.11 -24.96 -24.38
CA ILE A 190 2.28 -24.53 -25.17
C ILE A 190 3.47 -25.38 -24.74
N LEU A 191 4.17 -25.97 -25.71
CA LEU A 191 5.36 -26.76 -25.48
C LEU A 191 6.57 -25.84 -25.27
N ASP A 192 7.14 -25.85 -24.08
CA ASP A 192 8.33 -25.08 -23.73
C ASP A 192 9.45 -26.02 -23.26
N THR A 193 10.61 -25.98 -23.93
CA THR A 193 11.84 -26.71 -23.57
C THR A 193 11.64 -28.17 -23.09
N SER A 194 10.74 -28.91 -23.76
CA SER A 194 10.37 -30.34 -23.54
C SER A 194 9.18 -30.61 -22.59
N VAL A 195 8.61 -29.60 -21.93
CA VAL A 195 7.44 -29.76 -21.04
C VAL A 195 6.28 -28.91 -21.55
N SER A 196 5.09 -29.52 -21.65
CA SER A 196 3.87 -28.82 -22.03
C SER A 196 3.34 -28.02 -20.83
N GLN A 197 3.16 -26.71 -20.99
CA GLN A 197 2.59 -25.83 -19.97
C GLN A 197 1.21 -25.31 -20.40
N SER A 198 0.26 -25.33 -19.46
CA SER A 198 -1.12 -24.90 -19.70
C SER A 198 -1.33 -23.44 -19.30
N PHE A 199 -1.89 -22.64 -20.20
CA PHE A 199 -2.13 -21.21 -20.03
C PHE A 199 -3.61 -20.85 -20.18
N ILE A 200 -4.02 -19.83 -19.43
CA ILE A 200 -5.34 -19.19 -19.45
C ILE A 200 -5.20 -17.66 -19.51
N GLY A 201 -6.33 -16.97 -19.63
CA GLY A 201 -6.41 -15.53 -19.77
C GLY A 201 -5.63 -14.76 -18.70
N GLY A 202 -4.92 -13.71 -19.11
CA GLY A 202 -4.08 -12.91 -18.22
C GLY A 202 -4.90 -12.01 -17.30
N GLU A 203 -6.09 -11.62 -17.75
CA GLU A 203 -7.09 -10.86 -17.01
C GLU A 203 -7.53 -11.53 -15.70
N VAL A 204 -7.29 -12.84 -15.55
CA VAL A 204 -7.51 -13.58 -14.30
C VAL A 204 -6.47 -13.15 -13.26
N GLY A 205 -6.81 -12.09 -12.52
CA GLY A 205 -5.98 -11.50 -11.47
C GLY A 205 -4.86 -10.57 -11.97
N CYS A 206 -4.85 -10.21 -13.26
CA CYS A 206 -3.97 -9.21 -13.85
C CYS A 206 -4.64 -8.54 -15.07
N SER A 207 -5.76 -7.84 -14.86
CA SER A 207 -6.53 -7.13 -15.89
C SER A 207 -5.89 -5.80 -16.34
N ASN A 208 -5.02 -5.23 -15.49
CA ASN A 208 -4.14 -4.12 -15.84
C ASN A 208 -2.69 -4.49 -15.49
N PRO A 209 -1.83 -4.82 -16.47
CA PRO A 209 -0.51 -5.37 -16.21
C PRO A 209 0.56 -4.30 -15.89
N LEU A 210 0.19 -3.03 -15.70
CA LEU A 210 1.14 -1.93 -15.65
C LEU A 210 2.22 -2.08 -14.57
N ALA A 211 1.88 -2.60 -13.38
CA ALA A 211 2.87 -2.86 -12.33
C ALA A 211 3.98 -3.81 -12.82
N HIS A 212 3.60 -4.89 -13.51
CA HIS A 212 4.55 -5.85 -14.08
C HIS A 212 5.32 -5.28 -15.26
N VAL A 213 4.67 -4.46 -16.09
CA VAL A 213 5.32 -3.73 -17.19
C VAL A 213 6.43 -2.82 -16.65
N LEU A 214 6.20 -2.08 -15.57
CA LEU A 214 7.23 -1.20 -14.99
C LEU A 214 8.42 -1.98 -14.43
N THR A 215 8.18 -3.14 -13.82
CA THR A 215 9.25 -4.04 -13.37
C THR A 215 10.09 -4.55 -14.54
N GLU A 216 9.44 -4.94 -15.64
CA GLU A 216 10.11 -5.39 -16.86
C GLU A 216 10.90 -4.24 -17.52
N VAL A 217 10.31 -3.04 -17.61
CA VAL A 217 11.01 -1.84 -18.15
C VAL A 217 12.27 -1.54 -17.36
N ARG A 218 12.25 -1.67 -16.02
CA ARG A 218 13.45 -1.51 -15.19
C ARG A 218 14.52 -2.54 -15.56
N GLN A 219 14.16 -3.81 -15.73
CA GLN A 219 15.12 -4.85 -16.09
C GLN A 219 15.75 -4.59 -17.46
N LEU A 220 14.96 -4.12 -18.42
CA LEU A 220 15.42 -3.86 -19.78
C LEU A 220 16.20 -2.56 -19.93
N TYR A 221 15.90 -1.57 -19.09
CA TYR A 221 16.43 -0.21 -19.18
C TYR A 221 16.78 0.36 -17.80
N PRO A 222 17.72 -0.25 -17.05
CA PRO A 222 17.95 0.07 -15.64
C PRO A 222 18.42 1.51 -15.38
N THR A 223 19.08 2.13 -16.35
CA THR A 223 19.64 3.49 -16.25
C THR A 223 18.81 4.55 -16.97
N ARG A 224 17.77 4.16 -17.72
CA ARG A 224 16.96 5.11 -18.49
C ARG A 224 15.92 5.80 -17.62
N ARG A 225 15.34 6.86 -18.16
CA ARG A 225 14.21 7.58 -17.58
C ARG A 225 12.95 7.38 -18.42
N ILE A 226 11.78 7.37 -17.79
CA ILE A 226 10.47 7.34 -18.45
C ILE A 226 10.00 8.77 -18.65
N ALA A 227 9.50 9.04 -19.85
CA ALA A 227 8.86 10.30 -20.23
C ALA A 227 7.36 10.24 -20.02
N CYS A 228 6.70 9.19 -20.51
CA CYS A 228 5.25 9.10 -20.53
C CYS A 228 4.78 7.65 -20.33
N ILE A 229 3.75 7.48 -19.51
CA ILE A 229 3.03 6.23 -19.31
C ILE A 229 1.57 6.48 -19.68
N VAL A 230 1.11 5.82 -20.74
CA VAL A 230 -0.30 5.83 -21.15
C VAL A 230 -0.90 4.46 -20.79
N SER A 231 -1.90 4.47 -19.90
CA SER A 231 -2.64 3.27 -19.50
C SER A 231 -4.10 3.44 -19.89
N ILE A 232 -4.67 2.50 -20.65
CA ILE A 232 -6.01 2.61 -21.21
C ILE A 232 -6.87 1.42 -20.80
N GLY A 233 -7.95 1.72 -20.08
CA GLY A 233 -8.97 0.78 -19.61
C GLY A 233 -10.13 0.58 -20.58
N ALA A 234 -10.83 -0.54 -20.41
CA ALA A 234 -11.94 -0.99 -21.25
C ALA A 234 -13.33 -0.83 -20.58
N GLY A 235 -13.48 0.11 -19.64
CA GLY A 235 -14.73 0.38 -18.94
C GLY A 235 -14.57 0.46 -17.42
N HIS A 236 -15.55 1.07 -16.75
CA HIS A 236 -15.57 1.14 -15.28
C HIS A 236 -16.44 0.06 -14.63
N ALA A 237 -15.99 -0.51 -13.50
CA ALA A 237 -16.73 -1.55 -12.78
C ALA A 237 -18.10 -1.05 -12.31
N ARG A 238 -18.16 0.20 -11.83
CA ARG A 238 -19.39 0.89 -11.36
C ARG A 238 -20.48 1.04 -12.43
N THR A 239 -20.12 0.88 -13.70
CA THR A 239 -21.07 1.02 -14.81
C THR A 239 -21.74 -0.30 -15.16
N ILE A 240 -21.20 -1.44 -14.74
CA ILE A 240 -21.68 -2.75 -15.16
C ILE A 240 -22.85 -3.17 -14.26
N GLN A 241 -24.06 -3.21 -14.83
CA GLN A 241 -25.25 -3.66 -14.11
C GLN A 241 -25.40 -5.18 -14.24
N VAL A 242 -25.30 -5.89 -13.10
CA VAL A 242 -25.61 -7.32 -13.03
C VAL A 242 -27.07 -7.45 -12.55
N PRO A 243 -28.00 -8.04 -13.34
CA PRO A 243 -29.38 -8.20 -12.91
C PRO A 243 -29.50 -9.10 -11.66
N ASN A 244 -30.37 -8.75 -10.71
CA ASN A 244 -30.71 -9.62 -9.58
C ASN A 244 -31.28 -10.95 -10.08
N PRO A 245 -30.73 -12.11 -9.70
CA PRO A 245 -31.24 -13.39 -10.16
C PRO A 245 -32.59 -13.70 -9.50
N SER A 246 -33.67 -13.64 -10.28
CA SER A 246 -34.92 -14.33 -9.89
C SER A 246 -34.70 -15.85 -9.99
N TRP A 247 -35.18 -16.60 -8.98
CA TRP A 247 -35.13 -18.08 -8.84
C TRP A 247 -35.25 -18.87 -10.15
N TRP A 248 -36.00 -18.38 -11.14
CA TRP A 248 -36.28 -19.09 -12.40
C TRP A 248 -35.36 -18.75 -13.59
N GLN A 249 -34.23 -18.04 -13.41
CA GLN A 249 -33.30 -17.69 -14.51
C GLN A 249 -31.86 -18.21 -14.33
N LEU A 250 -31.68 -19.33 -13.63
CA LEU A 250 -30.36 -19.97 -13.48
C LEU A 250 -29.84 -20.51 -14.82
N VAL A 251 -28.62 -20.06 -15.17
CA VAL A 251 -27.66 -20.59 -16.19
C VAL A 251 -28.05 -20.25 -17.64
N PRO A 252 -27.38 -19.37 -18.45
CA PRO A 252 -25.97 -18.92 -18.50
C PRO A 252 -25.76 -17.38 -18.60
N ARG A 253 -26.81 -16.55 -18.46
CA ARG A 253 -26.80 -15.11 -18.84
C ARG A 253 -26.00 -14.18 -17.92
N THR A 254 -25.63 -14.62 -16.71
CA THR A 254 -24.98 -13.82 -15.65
C THR A 254 -23.46 -14.00 -15.55
N ARG A 255 -22.90 -15.12 -16.03
CA ARG A 255 -21.46 -15.44 -15.90
C ARG A 255 -20.55 -14.41 -16.58
N ASP A 256 -20.83 -14.10 -17.84
CA ASP A 256 -20.09 -13.13 -18.66
C ASP A 256 -20.05 -11.71 -18.01
N LEU A 257 -21.15 -11.28 -17.38
CA LEU A 257 -21.23 -9.98 -16.68
C LEU A 257 -20.44 -9.94 -15.37
N VAL A 258 -20.40 -11.05 -14.62
CA VAL A 258 -19.63 -11.16 -13.36
C VAL A 258 -18.13 -11.09 -13.67
N VAL A 259 -17.67 -11.89 -14.64
CA VAL A 259 -16.28 -11.84 -15.14
C VAL A 259 -15.88 -10.42 -15.54
N MET A 260 -16.74 -9.73 -16.28
CA MET A 260 -16.50 -8.36 -16.71
C MET A 260 -16.39 -7.35 -15.57
N LYS A 261 -17.16 -7.54 -14.50
CA LYS A 261 -17.11 -6.69 -13.31
C LYS A 261 -15.83 -6.92 -12.52
N ASP A 262 -15.42 -8.17 -12.35
CA ASP A 262 -14.19 -8.52 -11.66
C ASP A 262 -12.95 -7.98 -12.40
N MET A 263 -12.91 -8.12 -13.73
CA MET A 263 -11.84 -7.56 -14.57
C MET A 263 -11.75 -6.04 -14.47
N ALA A 264 -12.88 -5.34 -14.58
CA ALA A 264 -12.91 -3.89 -14.46
C ALA A 264 -12.49 -3.41 -13.07
N THR A 265 -12.86 -4.15 -12.01
CA THR A 265 -12.50 -3.85 -10.62
C THR A 265 -10.99 -3.99 -10.41
N ASP A 266 -10.38 -5.08 -10.91
CA ASP A 266 -8.93 -5.27 -10.84
C ASP A 266 -8.16 -4.21 -11.63
N SER A 267 -8.64 -3.87 -12.83
CA SER A 267 -8.07 -2.81 -13.66
C SER A 267 -8.06 -1.43 -13.00
N GLU A 268 -9.18 -1.06 -12.36
CA GLU A 268 -9.31 0.19 -11.60
C GLU A 268 -8.39 0.21 -10.38
N ARG A 269 -8.31 -0.91 -9.65
CA ARG A 269 -7.44 -1.06 -8.47
C ARG A 269 -5.96 -0.74 -8.80
N VAL A 270 -5.43 -1.29 -9.89
CA VAL A 270 -4.05 -1.00 -10.34
C VAL A 270 -3.92 0.45 -10.83
N ALA A 271 -4.93 0.99 -11.52
CA ALA A 271 -4.88 2.37 -12.00
C ALA A 271 -4.88 3.40 -10.86
N GLU A 272 -5.63 3.15 -9.79
CA GLU A 272 -5.61 3.95 -8.56
C GLU A 272 -4.23 3.90 -7.88
N GLU A 273 -3.65 2.70 -7.79
CA GLU A 273 -2.29 2.49 -7.25
C GLU A 273 -1.26 3.36 -8.00
N MET A 274 -1.30 3.32 -9.34
CA MET A 274 -0.38 4.10 -10.19
C MET A 274 -0.64 5.60 -10.10
N THR A 275 -1.90 6.01 -10.00
CA THR A 275 -2.26 7.42 -9.77
C THR A 275 -1.64 7.95 -8.48
N ILE A 276 -1.57 7.12 -7.44
CA ILE A 276 -0.94 7.48 -6.17
C ILE A 276 0.58 7.47 -6.30
N ARG A 277 1.15 6.42 -6.91
CA ARG A 277 2.60 6.27 -7.14
C ARG A 277 3.19 7.46 -7.89
N PHE A 278 2.45 8.04 -8.84
CA PHE A 278 2.89 9.18 -9.64
C PHE A 278 2.27 10.52 -9.21
N ARG A 279 1.58 10.59 -8.07
CA ARG A 279 0.86 11.81 -7.61
C ARG A 279 1.75 13.04 -7.47
N GLY A 280 2.99 12.87 -7.00
CA GLY A 280 3.98 13.96 -6.86
C GLY A 280 4.75 14.29 -8.15
N ARG A 281 4.42 13.64 -9.28
CA ARG A 281 5.14 13.79 -10.56
C ARG A 281 4.14 14.04 -11.68
N ALA A 282 3.58 15.26 -11.68
CA ALA A 282 2.65 15.70 -12.70
C ALA A 282 3.23 15.48 -14.12
N GLY A 283 2.38 15.04 -15.05
CA GLY A 283 2.73 14.88 -16.46
C GLY A 283 3.41 13.56 -16.87
N VAL A 284 3.54 12.57 -15.98
CA VAL A 284 4.17 11.27 -16.31
C VAL A 284 3.15 10.16 -16.59
N TYR A 285 2.06 10.07 -15.82
CA TYR A 285 1.10 8.97 -15.89
C TYR A 285 -0.29 9.42 -16.32
N TYR A 286 -0.80 8.83 -17.40
CA TYR A 286 -2.09 9.14 -18.00
C TYR A 286 -2.97 7.89 -18.07
N ARG A 287 -3.94 7.80 -17.14
CA ARG A 287 -5.02 6.80 -17.19
C ARG A 287 -6.22 7.29 -17.99
N PHE A 288 -6.66 6.52 -18.99
CA PHE A 288 -7.94 6.74 -19.67
C PHE A 288 -8.85 5.55 -19.42
N ASN A 289 -10.13 5.78 -19.13
CA ASN A 289 -11.10 4.71 -18.96
C ASN A 289 -12.51 5.24 -19.27
N VAL A 290 -13.19 4.66 -20.26
CA VAL A 290 -14.52 5.15 -20.68
C VAL A 290 -15.54 4.81 -19.59
N ASP A 291 -16.29 5.81 -19.12
CA ASP A 291 -17.04 5.74 -17.87
C ASP A 291 -18.56 5.77 -18.01
N GLN A 292 -19.11 5.87 -19.23
CA GLN A 292 -20.54 5.81 -19.49
C GLN A 292 -20.88 5.13 -20.83
N GLY A 293 -22.06 4.51 -20.91
CA GLY A 293 -22.65 3.99 -22.15
C GLY A 293 -22.38 2.52 -22.47
N MET A 294 -21.58 1.82 -21.65
CA MET A 294 -21.25 0.40 -21.86
C MET A 294 -21.77 -0.51 -20.73
N GLN A 295 -22.80 -0.06 -20.00
CA GLN A 295 -23.29 -0.66 -18.75
C GLN A 295 -23.76 -2.12 -18.90
N ASP A 296 -24.48 -2.41 -19.99
CA ASP A 296 -25.09 -3.73 -20.24
C ASP A 296 -24.29 -4.56 -21.25
N MET A 297 -23.06 -4.15 -21.57
CA MET A 297 -22.22 -4.80 -22.58
C MET A 297 -21.45 -5.97 -21.97
N LYS A 298 -21.47 -7.12 -22.64
CA LYS A 298 -20.80 -8.39 -22.27
C LYS A 298 -19.56 -8.64 -23.12
N ASP A 299 -18.70 -9.58 -22.74
CA ASP A 299 -17.39 -9.83 -23.41
C ASP A 299 -17.57 -10.19 -24.89
N GLY A 300 -18.59 -10.97 -25.20
CA GLY A 300 -18.96 -11.34 -26.56
C GLY A 300 -19.98 -10.45 -27.27
N SER A 301 -20.24 -9.21 -26.83
CA SER A 301 -21.25 -8.31 -27.46
C SER A 301 -20.75 -7.66 -28.75
N TRP A 302 -20.24 -8.46 -29.69
CA TRP A 302 -19.61 -7.98 -30.91
C TRP A 302 -20.60 -7.22 -31.83
N GLU A 303 -21.90 -7.53 -31.75
CA GLU A 303 -22.96 -6.85 -32.52
C GLU A 303 -23.12 -5.38 -32.11
N ARG A 304 -22.65 -5.01 -30.91
CA ARG A 304 -22.79 -3.69 -30.30
C ARG A 304 -21.51 -2.86 -30.32
N LEU A 305 -20.49 -3.27 -31.10
CA LEU A 305 -19.22 -2.54 -31.19
C LEU A 305 -19.40 -1.10 -31.72
N GLY A 306 -20.43 -0.83 -32.52
CA GLY A 306 -20.78 0.53 -32.94
C GLY A 306 -21.12 1.45 -31.75
N GLU A 307 -21.81 0.93 -30.73
CA GLU A 307 -22.13 1.66 -29.50
C GLU A 307 -20.87 2.02 -28.71
N VAL A 308 -19.88 1.11 -28.64
CA VAL A 308 -18.57 1.38 -28.00
C VAL A 308 -17.90 2.60 -28.62
N VAL A 309 -17.90 2.68 -29.96
CA VAL A 309 -17.27 3.80 -30.67
C VAL A 309 -17.98 5.11 -30.35
N GLU A 310 -19.31 5.15 -30.37
CA GLU A 310 -20.06 6.38 -30.08
C GLU A 310 -19.88 6.83 -28.62
N HIS A 311 -19.99 5.91 -27.66
CA HIS A 311 -19.78 6.25 -26.24
C HIS A 311 -18.34 6.68 -25.95
N THR A 312 -17.36 6.07 -26.64
CA THR A 312 -15.97 6.51 -26.53
C THR A 312 -15.81 7.93 -27.10
N ARG A 313 -16.44 8.27 -28.23
CA ARG A 313 -16.38 9.64 -28.78
C ARG A 313 -16.96 10.66 -27.80
N VAL A 314 -18.06 10.36 -27.14
CA VAL A 314 -18.65 11.25 -26.12
C VAL A 314 -17.68 11.42 -24.94
N TYR A 315 -17.07 10.34 -24.47
CA TYR A 315 -16.05 10.39 -23.41
C TYR A 315 -14.86 11.28 -23.80
N LEU A 316 -14.36 11.15 -25.04
CA LEU A 316 -13.24 11.95 -25.56
C LEU A 316 -13.55 13.45 -25.62
N GLN A 317 -14.83 13.83 -25.76
CA GLN A 317 -15.26 15.24 -25.81
C GLN A 317 -15.41 15.90 -24.43
N THR A 318 -15.27 15.15 -23.34
CA THR A 318 -15.35 15.74 -21.98
C THR A 318 -14.14 16.62 -21.71
N SER A 319 -14.35 17.86 -21.21
CA SER A 319 -13.28 18.86 -21.05
C SER A 319 -12.05 18.37 -20.27
N ARG A 320 -12.25 17.56 -19.22
CA ARG A 320 -11.15 16.97 -18.44
C ARG A 320 -10.35 15.94 -19.24
N THR A 321 -11.03 15.13 -20.05
CA THR A 321 -10.38 14.09 -20.87
C THR A 321 -9.65 14.71 -22.05
N ASP A 322 -10.25 15.72 -22.68
CA ASP A 322 -9.66 16.47 -23.77
C ASP A 322 -8.31 17.09 -23.38
N GLN A 323 -8.25 17.80 -22.25
CA GLN A 323 -6.99 18.36 -21.73
C GLN A 323 -5.94 17.26 -21.45
N LYS A 324 -6.37 16.13 -20.90
CA LYS A 324 -5.49 15.00 -20.59
C LYS A 324 -4.94 14.32 -21.85
N LEU A 325 -5.73 14.25 -22.92
CA LEU A 325 -5.30 13.72 -24.22
C LEU A 325 -4.23 14.61 -24.86
N ASP A 326 -4.40 15.94 -24.80
CA ASP A 326 -3.40 16.89 -25.28
C ASP A 326 -2.08 16.75 -24.52
N GLU A 327 -2.15 16.65 -23.19
CA GLU A 327 -0.96 16.52 -22.35
C GLU A 327 -0.23 15.19 -22.61
N ALA A 328 -0.97 14.08 -22.71
CA ALA A 328 -0.42 12.77 -23.02
C ALA A 328 0.24 12.74 -24.41
N ALA A 329 -0.41 13.30 -25.43
CA ALA A 329 0.13 13.38 -26.79
C ALA A 329 1.41 14.23 -26.83
N ARG A 330 1.36 15.43 -26.25
CA ARG A 330 2.51 16.36 -26.19
C ARG A 330 3.70 15.76 -25.46
N THR A 331 3.47 15.14 -24.30
CA THR A 331 4.53 14.50 -23.50
C THR A 331 5.14 13.32 -24.24
N SER A 332 4.30 12.50 -24.88
CA SER A 332 4.75 11.37 -25.70
C SER A 332 5.61 11.82 -26.89
N VAL A 333 5.31 12.95 -27.53
CA VAL A 333 6.12 13.49 -28.63
C VAL A 333 7.44 14.10 -28.13
N ASN A 334 7.41 14.83 -27.01
CA ASN A 334 8.58 15.51 -26.46
C ASN A 334 9.64 14.55 -25.89
N LYS A 335 9.22 13.37 -25.41
CA LYS A 335 10.10 12.32 -24.84
C LYS A 335 11.13 12.85 -23.83
N ARG A 336 10.76 13.80 -22.95
CA ARG A 336 11.65 14.30 -21.88
C ARG A 336 11.63 13.31 -20.71
N GLY A 337 12.76 12.74 -20.33
CA GLY A 337 12.84 11.76 -19.23
C GLY A 337 12.62 12.39 -17.85
N VAL A 338 11.50 12.05 -17.19
CA VAL A 338 11.10 12.67 -15.91
C VAL A 338 11.47 11.81 -14.70
N ILE A 339 11.32 10.49 -14.80
CA ILE A 339 11.46 9.55 -13.68
C ILE A 339 12.41 8.40 -14.05
N SER A 340 13.32 7.99 -13.17
CA SER A 340 14.16 6.81 -13.43
C SER A 340 13.32 5.53 -13.44
N THR A 341 13.72 4.54 -14.24
CA THR A 341 13.00 3.25 -14.31
C THR A 341 12.97 2.50 -12.97
N PRO A 342 13.98 2.54 -12.06
CA PRO A 342 13.88 1.93 -10.73
C PRO A 342 12.81 2.61 -9.86
N HIS A 343 12.73 3.94 -9.90
CA HIS A 343 11.73 4.68 -9.13
C HIS A 343 10.30 4.40 -9.64
N ALA A 344 10.11 4.32 -10.95
CA ALA A 344 8.80 3.94 -11.51
C ALA A 344 8.37 2.52 -11.11
N ALA A 345 9.33 1.60 -11.00
CA ALA A 345 9.08 0.23 -10.53
C ALA A 345 8.81 0.14 -9.02
N GLY A 346 8.95 1.24 -8.26
CA GLY A 346 8.63 1.29 -6.82
C GLY A 346 9.86 1.19 -5.90
N GLN A 347 11.09 1.31 -6.41
CA GLN A 347 12.30 1.36 -5.59
C GLN A 347 12.62 2.79 -5.15
N VAL A 348 12.95 2.96 -3.87
CA VAL A 348 13.54 4.21 -3.35
C VAL A 348 15.03 4.22 -3.72
N PRO A 349 15.58 5.30 -4.29
CA PRO A 349 17.00 5.33 -4.67
C PRO A 349 17.92 5.20 -3.45
N ASN A 350 18.96 4.36 -3.55
CA ASN A 350 20.13 4.43 -2.69
C ASN A 350 21.09 5.51 -3.26
N THR A 351 21.27 6.60 -2.51
CA THR A 351 22.34 7.62 -2.58
C THR A 351 22.52 8.51 -3.82
N ASP A 352 22.75 9.81 -3.54
CA ASP A 352 23.25 10.92 -4.37
C ASP A 352 22.39 11.54 -5.48
N GLU A 353 21.18 11.98 -5.13
CA GLU A 353 20.58 13.18 -5.77
C GLU A 353 20.11 14.16 -4.67
N SER A 354 21.06 14.93 -4.12
CA SER A 354 20.77 16.11 -3.30
C SER A 354 20.53 17.32 -4.21
N ALA A 355 19.27 17.76 -4.28
CA ALA A 355 18.82 19.15 -4.43
C ALA A 355 17.35 19.17 -4.90
N ALA A 356 16.45 18.70 -4.05
CA ALA A 356 15.07 19.15 -4.03
C ALA A 356 14.64 19.12 -2.57
N GLU A 357 14.45 20.30 -1.99
CA GLU A 357 14.01 20.43 -0.62
C GLU A 357 12.67 19.72 -0.38
N PRO A 358 12.46 19.21 0.84
CA PRO A 358 11.30 18.40 1.16
C PRO A 358 10.08 19.31 1.24
N THR A 359 9.10 19.10 0.36
CA THR A 359 7.75 19.56 0.63
C THR A 359 7.24 18.83 1.86
N ASP A 360 7.00 19.62 2.90
CA ASP A 360 6.49 19.27 4.21
C ASP A 360 5.05 18.71 4.10
N GLN A 361 4.95 17.49 3.60
CA GLN A 361 3.80 16.59 3.74
C GLN A 361 4.38 15.19 3.91
N ALA A 362 4.69 14.84 5.15
CA ALA A 362 4.82 13.47 5.55
C ALA A 362 3.60 12.70 5.02
N THR A 363 3.81 11.87 4.00
CA THR A 363 2.84 10.87 3.57
C THR A 363 2.67 9.89 4.73
N SER A 364 1.79 10.21 5.68
CA SER A 364 1.10 9.17 6.44
C SER A 364 0.35 8.35 5.42
N ILE A 365 0.92 7.20 5.07
CA ILE A 365 0.26 6.22 4.22
C ILE A 365 -0.92 5.72 5.03
N ILE A 366 -2.10 6.29 4.77
CA ILE A 366 -3.36 5.85 5.35
C ILE A 366 -3.46 4.34 5.13
N LYS A 367 -3.70 3.60 6.22
CA LYS A 367 -4.10 2.20 6.16
C LYS A 367 -5.27 2.06 5.19
N ARG A 368 -5.05 1.42 4.05
CA ARG A 368 -6.09 1.21 3.05
C ARG A 368 -6.98 0.06 3.49
N VAL A 369 -8.25 0.11 3.10
CA VAL A 369 -9.16 -1.01 3.34
C VAL A 369 -8.63 -2.24 2.58
N PRO A 370 -8.41 -3.38 3.25
CA PRO A 370 -8.03 -4.63 2.57
C PRO A 370 -9.12 -5.11 1.60
N ALA A 371 -8.77 -5.94 0.62
CA ALA A 371 -9.77 -6.65 -0.16
C ALA A 371 -10.28 -7.88 0.61
N PRO A 372 -11.53 -8.33 0.41
CA PRO A 372 -11.95 -9.64 0.87
C PRO A 372 -11.10 -10.75 0.24
N THR A 373 -10.99 -11.89 0.90
CA THR A 373 -10.21 -13.01 0.37
C THR A 373 -10.84 -13.55 -0.92
N ALA A 374 -9.99 -13.99 -1.86
CA ALA A 374 -10.46 -14.49 -3.16
C ALA A 374 -11.44 -15.67 -3.05
N VAL A 375 -11.40 -16.42 -1.95
CA VAL A 375 -12.27 -17.56 -1.68
C VAL A 375 -13.59 -17.19 -0.98
N TYR A 376 -13.78 -15.93 -0.57
CA TYR A 376 -15.03 -15.49 0.04
C TYR A 376 -16.23 -15.77 -0.89
N THR A 377 -17.23 -16.48 -0.36
CA THR A 377 -18.45 -16.92 -1.06
C THR A 377 -19.56 -17.20 -0.04
N GLY A 378 -20.82 -17.03 -0.48
CA GLY A 378 -22.01 -17.25 0.34
C GLY A 378 -22.40 -16.02 1.17
N ARG A 379 -23.37 -16.17 2.08
CA ARG A 379 -23.86 -15.11 2.98
C ARG A 379 -24.48 -13.92 2.27
N GLU A 380 -25.20 -14.17 1.19
CA GLU A 380 -25.80 -13.10 0.38
C GLU A 380 -26.89 -12.35 1.17
N ASP A 381 -27.66 -13.05 1.99
CA ASP A 381 -28.69 -12.45 2.85
C ASP A 381 -28.07 -11.49 3.87
N GLU A 382 -26.98 -11.89 4.54
CA GLU A 382 -26.28 -11.01 5.48
C GLU A 382 -25.59 -9.83 4.77
N ASN A 383 -25.05 -10.05 3.57
CA ASN A 383 -24.52 -8.95 2.75
C ASN A 383 -25.62 -7.93 2.45
N ILE A 384 -26.79 -8.38 1.98
CA ILE A 384 -27.94 -7.52 1.68
C ILE A 384 -28.40 -6.79 2.94
N GLN A 385 -28.49 -7.47 4.08
CA GLN A 385 -28.88 -6.87 5.35
C GLN A 385 -27.94 -5.71 5.72
N VAL A 386 -26.63 -5.96 5.74
CA VAL A 386 -25.64 -4.96 6.15
C VAL A 386 -25.60 -3.79 5.15
N ILE A 387 -25.62 -4.06 3.84
CA ILE A 387 -25.68 -3.04 2.78
C ILE A 387 -26.91 -2.15 2.96
N THR A 388 -28.08 -2.76 3.17
CA THR A 388 -29.34 -2.03 3.38
C THR A 388 -29.28 -1.18 4.63
N CYS A 389 -28.67 -1.68 5.71
CA CYS A 389 -28.50 -0.90 6.93
C CYS A 389 -27.63 0.34 6.72
N ILE A 390 -26.50 0.22 6.03
CA ILE A 390 -25.54 1.34 5.93
C ILE A 390 -25.88 2.34 4.84
N ILE A 391 -26.61 1.94 3.79
CA ILE A 391 -27.04 2.85 2.70
C ILE A 391 -28.46 3.38 2.93
N GLY A 392 -29.32 2.66 3.63
CA GLY A 392 -30.73 3.02 3.76
C GLY A 392 -31.00 4.13 4.77
N GLY A 393 -31.61 5.23 4.35
CA GLY A 393 -32.16 6.29 5.22
C GLY A 393 -31.92 7.72 4.73
N ASP A 394 -32.92 8.58 4.88
CA ASP A 394 -32.85 10.02 4.57
C ASP A 394 -31.96 10.75 5.59
N ASP A 395 -30.65 10.79 5.35
CA ASP A 395 -29.68 11.63 6.09
C ASP A 395 -29.53 11.36 7.62
N GLU A 396 -29.90 10.17 8.10
CA GLU A 396 -29.69 9.74 9.50
C GLU A 396 -28.51 8.77 9.69
N ARG A 397 -27.69 9.00 10.72
CA ARG A 397 -26.52 8.15 11.05
C ARG A 397 -26.94 6.71 11.34
N ARG A 398 -26.32 5.78 10.62
CA ARG A 398 -26.49 4.33 10.81
C ARG A 398 -25.31 3.74 11.57
N VAL A 399 -25.59 2.81 12.49
CA VAL A 399 -24.57 2.04 13.20
C VAL A 399 -24.97 0.57 13.09
N CYS A 400 -24.29 -0.20 12.25
CA CYS A 400 -24.52 -1.63 12.12
C CYS A 400 -23.52 -2.41 12.96
N VAL A 401 -24.01 -3.29 13.83
CA VAL A 401 -23.20 -4.16 14.67
C VAL A 401 -23.30 -5.58 14.13
N ILE A 402 -22.15 -6.15 13.77
CA ILE A 402 -22.01 -7.51 13.27
C ILE A 402 -21.32 -8.31 14.35
N TYR A 403 -22.06 -9.20 15.01
CA TYR A 403 -21.51 -10.03 16.08
C TYR A 403 -21.64 -11.52 15.78
N GLY A 404 -20.73 -12.32 16.32
CA GLY A 404 -20.68 -13.76 16.10
C GLY A 404 -19.36 -14.37 16.56
N LEU A 405 -19.25 -15.70 16.49
CA LEU A 405 -18.08 -16.43 16.95
C LEU A 405 -16.79 -16.05 16.18
N GLY A 406 -15.63 -16.38 16.73
CA GLY A 406 -14.37 -16.22 16.03
C GLY A 406 -14.30 -17.13 14.79
N GLY A 407 -13.74 -16.64 13.67
CA GLY A 407 -13.56 -17.45 12.45
C GLY A 407 -14.83 -17.69 11.60
N VAL A 408 -15.98 -17.10 11.95
CA VAL A 408 -17.23 -17.21 11.13
C VAL A 408 -17.24 -16.31 9.89
N GLY A 409 -16.31 -15.36 9.78
CA GLY A 409 -16.15 -14.50 8.59
C GLY A 409 -16.68 -13.06 8.73
N LYS A 410 -16.77 -12.49 9.94
CA LYS A 410 -17.28 -11.12 10.17
C LYS A 410 -16.51 -10.05 9.39
N THR A 411 -15.18 -10.04 9.54
CA THR A 411 -14.31 -9.10 8.81
C THR A 411 -14.47 -9.28 7.30
N GLN A 412 -14.54 -10.52 6.81
CA GLN A 412 -14.72 -10.81 5.38
C GLN A 412 -16.08 -10.33 4.84
N LEU A 413 -17.15 -10.46 5.63
CA LEU A 413 -18.46 -9.88 5.31
C LEU A 413 -18.34 -8.35 5.18
N VAL A 414 -17.69 -7.68 6.14
CA VAL A 414 -17.49 -6.23 6.09
C VAL A 414 -16.64 -5.80 4.88
N LEU A 415 -15.54 -6.49 4.58
CA LEU A 415 -14.71 -6.18 3.42
C LEU A 415 -15.49 -6.37 2.10
N SER A 416 -16.32 -7.41 2.01
CA SER A 416 -17.22 -7.60 0.85
C SER A 416 -18.28 -6.50 0.75
N VAL A 417 -18.88 -6.09 1.87
CA VAL A 417 -19.83 -4.98 1.91
C VAL A 417 -19.17 -3.67 1.47
N ILE A 418 -17.96 -3.38 1.94
CA ILE A 418 -17.23 -2.17 1.53
C ILE A 418 -16.94 -2.21 0.03
N GLU A 419 -16.46 -3.34 -0.49
CA GLU A 419 -16.21 -3.52 -1.91
C GLU A 419 -17.48 -3.30 -2.75
N ARG A 420 -18.61 -3.87 -2.32
CA ARG A 420 -19.92 -3.75 -2.98
C ARG A 420 -20.55 -2.36 -2.88
N THR A 421 -20.13 -1.54 -1.91
CA THR A 421 -20.69 -0.21 -1.65
C THR A 421 -19.69 0.93 -1.84
N ARG A 422 -18.52 0.64 -2.40
CA ARG A 422 -17.38 1.57 -2.48
C ARG A 422 -17.71 2.89 -3.17
N ASP A 423 -18.63 2.87 -4.13
CA ASP A 423 -19.14 4.03 -4.88
C ASP A 423 -20.09 4.93 -4.08
N GLN A 424 -20.58 4.45 -2.93
CA GLN A 424 -21.46 5.22 -2.05
C GLN A 424 -20.70 6.10 -1.05
N TRP A 425 -19.38 5.95 -0.96
CA TRP A 425 -18.56 6.60 0.06
C TRP A 425 -17.49 7.50 -0.58
N ASP A 426 -17.42 8.75 -0.14
CA ASP A 426 -16.30 9.64 -0.44
C ASP A 426 -15.08 9.27 0.41
N HIS A 427 -15.32 8.79 1.64
CA HIS A 427 -14.28 8.36 2.59
C HIS A 427 -14.64 7.04 3.26
N VAL A 428 -13.71 6.09 3.28
CA VAL A 428 -13.81 4.87 4.09
C VAL A 428 -12.62 4.80 5.04
N ILE A 429 -12.90 4.78 6.34
CA ILE A 429 -11.90 4.72 7.41
C ILE A 429 -11.98 3.35 8.06
N PHE A 430 -10.96 2.51 7.85
CA PHE A 430 -10.89 1.16 8.41
C PHE A 430 -9.99 1.14 9.64
N VAL A 431 -10.58 0.91 10.80
CA VAL A 431 -9.96 1.09 12.11
C VAL A 431 -9.87 -0.24 12.83
N ASP A 432 -8.69 -0.55 13.35
CA ASP A 432 -8.49 -1.65 14.29
C ASP A 432 -9.00 -1.27 15.69
N ALA A 433 -10.14 -1.87 16.06
CA ALA A 433 -10.83 -1.67 17.32
C ALA A 433 -10.46 -2.66 18.43
N SER A 434 -9.32 -3.36 18.30
CA SER A 434 -8.82 -4.27 19.35
C SER A 434 -8.49 -3.56 20.67
N SER A 435 -8.25 -2.24 20.64
CA SER A 435 -7.95 -1.41 21.81
C SER A 435 -8.25 0.07 21.57
N ASN A 436 -8.30 0.88 22.64
CA ASN A 436 -8.38 2.33 22.51
C ASN A 436 -7.18 2.90 21.73
N ALA A 437 -5.95 2.46 22.04
CA ALA A 437 -4.74 3.00 21.42
C ALA A 437 -4.67 2.76 19.90
N THR A 438 -5.12 1.59 19.43
CA THR A 438 -5.16 1.27 17.99
C THR A 438 -6.22 2.11 17.27
N VAL A 439 -7.38 2.32 17.89
CA VAL A 439 -8.43 3.19 17.34
C VAL A 439 -7.93 4.63 17.21
N GLU A 440 -7.35 5.16 18.28
CA GLU A 440 -6.84 6.54 18.30
C GLU A 440 -5.70 6.75 17.29
N THR A 441 -4.83 5.74 17.12
CA THR A 441 -3.74 5.78 16.13
C THR A 441 -4.28 5.78 14.69
N ASP A 442 -5.15 4.84 14.33
CA ASP A 442 -5.70 4.75 12.96
C ASP A 442 -6.49 6.03 12.58
N LEU A 443 -7.24 6.61 13.54
CA LEU A 443 -7.97 7.86 13.33
C LEU A 443 -7.04 9.09 13.24
N LYS A 444 -5.96 9.14 14.03
CA LYS A 444 -4.94 10.20 13.96
C LYS A 444 -4.19 10.17 12.62
N ASP A 445 -3.85 8.98 12.15
CA ASP A 445 -3.17 8.78 10.87
C ASP A 445 -4.05 9.25 9.71
N PHE A 446 -5.36 8.97 9.78
CA PHE A 446 -6.33 9.52 8.82
C PHE A 446 -6.38 11.06 8.87
N ALA A 447 -6.39 11.66 10.06
CA ALA A 447 -6.39 13.13 10.21
C ALA A 447 -5.17 13.78 9.57
N THR A 448 -4.00 13.22 9.85
CA THR A 448 -2.70 13.70 9.36
C THR A 448 -2.65 13.63 7.84
N ALA A 449 -3.08 12.50 7.27
CA ALA A 449 -3.02 12.27 5.83
C ALA A 449 -3.95 13.16 5.02
N ASN A 450 -5.08 13.55 5.59
CA ASN A 450 -6.09 14.37 4.93
C ASN A 450 -5.97 15.86 5.28
N GLY A 451 -4.92 16.27 6.00
CA GLY A 451 -4.72 17.65 6.43
C GLY A 451 -5.81 18.18 7.37
N ILE A 452 -6.51 17.28 8.07
CA ILE A 452 -7.59 17.61 9.01
C ILE A 452 -6.99 18.10 10.33
N GLY A 453 -5.90 17.49 10.78
CA GLY A 453 -5.29 17.75 12.08
C GLY A 453 -4.21 16.73 12.42
N SER A 454 -3.76 16.72 13.68
CA SER A 454 -2.72 15.82 14.20
C SER A 454 -3.19 14.96 15.37
N SER A 455 -4.51 14.90 15.62
CA SER A 455 -5.14 14.15 16.71
C SER A 455 -6.39 13.40 16.24
N TYR A 456 -6.73 12.29 16.92
CA TYR A 456 -7.96 11.56 16.57
C TYR A 456 -9.22 12.36 16.88
N GLN A 457 -9.18 13.24 17.90
CA GLN A 457 -10.32 14.10 18.25
C GLN A 457 -10.66 15.07 17.11
N GLU A 458 -9.67 15.48 16.31
CA GLU A 458 -9.89 16.30 15.12
C GLU A 458 -10.56 15.50 14.00
N THR A 459 -10.19 14.23 13.79
CA THR A 459 -10.93 13.31 12.89
C THR A 459 -12.38 13.16 13.35
N MET A 460 -12.63 12.99 14.65
CA MET A 460 -13.99 12.88 15.19
C MET A 460 -14.81 14.15 14.95
N ARG A 461 -14.26 15.34 15.26
CA ARG A 461 -14.92 16.63 14.97
C ARG A 461 -15.16 16.85 13.48
N TRP A 462 -14.23 16.40 12.64
CA TRP A 462 -14.39 16.44 11.19
C TRP A 462 -15.53 15.52 10.73
N LEU A 463 -15.58 14.26 11.18
CA LEU A 463 -16.67 13.33 10.85
C LEU A 463 -18.04 13.88 11.26
N GLU A 464 -18.12 14.59 12.38
CA GLU A 464 -19.36 15.20 12.88
C GLU A 464 -19.89 16.36 12.01
N THR A 465 -18.98 17.06 11.32
CA THR A 465 -19.30 18.26 10.51
C THR A 465 -19.17 18.02 9.00
N CYS A 466 -18.61 16.88 8.60
CA CYS A 466 -18.38 16.50 7.21
C CYS A 466 -19.70 16.27 6.48
N ARG A 467 -19.89 16.99 5.37
CA ARG A 467 -21.05 16.85 4.48
C ARG A 467 -20.87 15.80 3.39
N GLN A 468 -19.65 15.28 3.23
CA GLN A 468 -19.35 14.18 2.31
C GLN A 468 -19.79 12.86 2.94
N ARG A 469 -20.09 11.86 2.11
CA ARG A 469 -20.52 10.54 2.57
C ARG A 469 -19.31 9.78 3.08
N TRP A 470 -19.36 9.32 4.32
CA TRP A 470 -18.26 8.58 4.92
C TRP A 470 -18.74 7.31 5.62
N LEU A 471 -17.86 6.32 5.65
CA LEU A 471 -18.03 5.04 6.35
C LEU A 471 -16.85 4.84 7.31
N VAL A 472 -17.15 4.62 8.58
CA VAL A 472 -16.15 4.19 9.58
C VAL A 472 -16.37 2.73 9.93
N VAL A 473 -15.31 1.94 9.89
CA VAL A 473 -15.34 0.52 10.23
C VAL A 473 -14.48 0.30 11.47
N LEU A 474 -15.09 -0.18 12.55
CA LEU A 474 -14.43 -0.57 13.79
C LEU A 474 -14.34 -2.10 13.83
N ASP A 475 -13.24 -2.64 13.32
CA ASP A 475 -13.02 -4.09 13.20
C ASP A 475 -12.35 -4.67 14.44
N ASN A 476 -12.73 -5.88 14.86
CA ASN A 476 -12.17 -6.60 16.03
C ASN A 476 -12.40 -5.90 17.38
N ALA A 477 -13.60 -5.33 17.58
CA ALA A 477 -14.04 -4.76 18.85
C ALA A 477 -14.36 -5.84 19.90
N ASP A 478 -13.40 -6.72 20.18
CA ASP A 478 -13.58 -7.92 21.00
C ASP A 478 -13.16 -7.74 22.46
N THR A 479 -12.46 -6.65 22.78
CA THR A 479 -11.92 -6.37 24.11
C THR A 479 -12.93 -5.60 24.96
N PRO A 480 -13.46 -6.17 26.07
CA PRO A 480 -14.50 -5.51 26.86
C PRO A 480 -14.10 -4.15 27.47
N SER A 481 -12.81 -3.92 27.70
CA SER A 481 -12.30 -2.64 28.21
C SER A 481 -12.17 -1.54 27.14
N THR A 482 -12.30 -1.87 25.85
CA THR A 482 -12.29 -0.90 24.75
C THR A 482 -13.63 -0.17 24.68
N ASN A 483 -13.63 1.14 24.94
CA ASN A 483 -14.86 1.93 24.97
C ASN A 483 -15.28 2.37 23.57
N ILE A 484 -15.81 1.44 22.77
CA ILE A 484 -16.22 1.68 21.38
C ILE A 484 -17.19 2.85 21.22
N ARG A 485 -18.05 3.08 22.22
CA ARG A 485 -19.07 4.14 22.18
C ARG A 485 -18.49 5.54 21.96
N GLN A 486 -17.29 5.81 22.47
CA GLN A 486 -16.67 7.14 22.35
C GLN A 486 -16.15 7.44 20.94
N TYR A 487 -15.97 6.41 20.11
CA TYR A 487 -15.48 6.52 18.73
C TYR A 487 -16.61 6.49 17.69
N ILE A 488 -17.86 6.52 18.12
CA ILE A 488 -19.01 6.73 17.24
C ILE A 488 -19.28 8.24 17.19
N PRO A 489 -19.07 8.93 16.03
CA PRO A 489 -19.24 10.38 15.92
C PRO A 489 -20.63 10.82 16.37
N SER A 490 -20.79 12.02 16.91
CA SER A 490 -22.09 12.47 17.46
C SER A 490 -23.05 13.12 16.45
N GLY A 491 -22.60 13.45 15.22
CA GLY A 491 -23.34 14.15 14.14
C GLY A 491 -24.64 13.52 13.60
N ARG A 492 -25.12 13.88 12.41
CA ARG A 492 -26.33 13.25 11.81
C ARG A 492 -26.07 12.43 10.56
N HIS A 493 -24.93 12.61 9.90
CA HIS A 493 -24.59 11.93 8.65
C HIS A 493 -23.53 10.84 8.86
N GLY A 494 -23.31 10.01 7.83
CA GLY A 494 -22.33 8.94 7.79
C GLY A 494 -22.80 7.62 8.40
N SER A 495 -22.05 6.55 8.12
CA SER A 495 -22.37 5.20 8.57
C SER A 495 -21.21 4.57 9.33
N VAL A 496 -21.52 3.71 10.30
CA VAL A 496 -20.55 2.99 11.12
C VAL A 496 -20.82 1.49 11.05
N LEU A 497 -19.79 0.69 10.79
CA LEU A 497 -19.79 -0.76 10.92
C LEU A 497 -18.94 -1.18 12.11
N ILE A 498 -19.41 -2.14 12.89
CA ILE A 498 -18.68 -2.68 14.04
C ILE A 498 -18.65 -4.21 13.93
N THR A 499 -17.47 -4.83 13.97
CA THR A 499 -17.35 -6.30 14.09
C THR A 499 -16.91 -6.69 15.49
N THR A 500 -17.56 -7.69 16.08
CA THR A 500 -17.25 -8.11 17.47
C THR A 500 -17.64 -9.56 17.78
N ARG A 501 -17.06 -10.14 18.84
CA ARG A 501 -17.50 -11.35 19.53
C ARG A 501 -18.41 -11.05 20.72
N LEU A 502 -18.53 -9.79 21.13
CA LEU A 502 -19.30 -9.36 22.30
C LEU A 502 -20.75 -9.05 21.90
N PRO A 503 -21.73 -9.91 22.25
CA PRO A 503 -23.13 -9.68 21.85
C PRO A 503 -23.71 -8.39 22.44
N ASP A 504 -23.27 -7.97 23.63
CA ASP A 504 -23.76 -6.76 24.31
C ASP A 504 -23.47 -5.44 23.57
N LEU A 505 -22.59 -5.44 22.57
CA LEU A 505 -22.35 -4.26 21.74
C LEU A 505 -23.50 -3.99 20.74
N ASP A 506 -24.46 -4.92 20.58
CA ASP A 506 -25.67 -4.70 19.78
C ASP A 506 -26.48 -3.47 20.23
N ARG A 507 -26.37 -3.09 21.51
CA ARG A 507 -26.97 -1.87 22.10
C ARG A 507 -26.48 -0.57 21.48
N LEU A 508 -25.34 -0.61 20.77
CA LEU A 508 -24.81 0.54 20.03
C LEU A 508 -25.46 0.71 18.65
N ALA A 509 -26.16 -0.31 18.16
CA ALA A 509 -26.72 -0.32 16.82
C ALA A 509 -27.84 0.71 16.66
N LYS A 510 -27.95 1.29 15.45
CA LYS A 510 -28.93 2.31 15.10
C LYS A 510 -29.46 2.11 13.68
N GLY A 511 -30.77 1.93 13.57
CA GLY A 511 -31.52 1.79 12.32
C GLY A 511 -32.21 0.43 12.16
N PRO A 512 -33.06 0.26 11.14
CA PRO A 512 -33.65 -1.03 10.83
C PRO A 512 -32.58 -2.01 10.31
N GLY A 513 -32.63 -3.26 10.76
CA GLY A 513 -31.66 -4.29 10.35
C GLY A 513 -30.23 -4.06 10.85
N SER A 514 -30.02 -3.15 11.80
CA SER A 514 -28.69 -2.71 12.25
C SER A 514 -27.94 -3.70 13.14
N VAL A 515 -28.54 -4.84 13.47
CA VAL A 515 -27.90 -5.91 14.24
C VAL A 515 -27.85 -7.15 13.36
N CYS A 516 -26.64 -7.56 12.98
CA CYS A 516 -26.38 -8.72 12.14
C CYS A 516 -25.68 -9.80 12.97
N HIS A 517 -26.42 -10.82 13.37
CA HIS A 517 -25.84 -12.00 14.02
C HIS A 517 -25.29 -12.95 12.97
N LEU A 518 -23.96 -13.05 12.89
CA LEU A 518 -23.29 -13.91 11.93
C LEU A 518 -23.08 -15.31 12.51
N SER A 519 -24.00 -16.21 12.21
CA SER A 519 -23.94 -17.62 12.64
C SER A 519 -22.99 -18.47 11.78
N SER A 520 -22.80 -19.73 12.16
CA SER A 520 -22.19 -20.76 11.31
C SER A 520 -22.84 -20.80 9.92
N MET A 521 -22.05 -21.16 8.91
CA MET A 521 -22.51 -21.23 7.53
C MET A 521 -23.54 -22.33 7.34
N SER A 522 -24.53 -22.08 6.48
CA SER A 522 -25.48 -23.09 6.02
C SER A 522 -24.74 -24.20 5.25
N ASN A 523 -25.38 -25.36 5.08
CA ASN A 523 -24.77 -26.43 4.28
C ASN A 523 -24.54 -25.99 2.82
N GLU A 524 -25.39 -25.11 2.28
CA GLU A 524 -25.29 -24.64 0.89
C GLU A 524 -24.13 -23.66 0.73
N ASP A 525 -24.09 -22.60 1.55
CA ASP A 525 -23.01 -21.62 1.54
C ASP A 525 -21.66 -22.26 1.94
N GLY A 526 -21.69 -23.14 2.95
CA GLY A 526 -20.51 -23.86 3.40
C GLY A 526 -19.96 -24.78 2.32
N LEU A 527 -20.81 -25.46 1.55
CA LEU A 527 -20.37 -26.30 0.44
C LEU A 527 -19.78 -25.45 -0.69
N ALA A 528 -20.42 -24.33 -1.04
CA ALA A 528 -19.90 -23.40 -2.05
C ALA A 528 -18.52 -22.85 -1.66
N LEU A 529 -18.33 -22.44 -0.40
CA LEU A 529 -17.03 -22.03 0.12
C LEU A 529 -16.01 -23.18 0.09
N PHE A 530 -16.41 -24.38 0.51
CA PHE A 530 -15.50 -25.52 0.59
C PHE A 530 -14.99 -25.94 -0.79
N MET A 531 -15.88 -25.98 -1.79
CA MET A 531 -15.52 -26.30 -3.18
C MET A 531 -14.59 -25.25 -3.78
N LYS A 532 -14.89 -23.96 -3.55
CA LYS A 532 -14.04 -22.86 -4.01
C LYS A 532 -12.65 -22.90 -3.35
N ALA A 533 -12.58 -23.14 -2.04
CA ALA A 533 -11.32 -23.27 -1.32
C ALA A 533 -10.51 -24.51 -1.77
N ALA A 534 -11.19 -25.63 -2.03
CA ALA A 534 -10.59 -26.87 -2.56
C ALA A 534 -10.23 -26.79 -4.06
N ARG A 535 -10.68 -25.75 -4.77
CA ARG A 535 -10.59 -25.56 -6.22
C ARG A 535 -11.11 -26.75 -7.03
N VAL A 536 -12.26 -27.27 -6.60
CA VAL A 536 -12.92 -28.37 -7.31
C VAL A 536 -14.19 -27.84 -7.96
N ASP A 537 -14.34 -28.10 -9.26
CA ASP A 537 -15.56 -27.81 -9.98
C ASP A 537 -16.64 -28.85 -9.63
N ASP A 538 -17.81 -28.37 -9.21
CA ASP A 538 -18.94 -29.19 -8.74
C ASP A 538 -19.47 -30.17 -9.80
N HIS A 539 -19.18 -29.91 -11.08
CA HIS A 539 -19.72 -30.66 -12.23
C HIS A 539 -19.01 -32.02 -12.48
N TYR A 540 -17.95 -32.34 -11.73
CA TYR A 540 -17.14 -33.55 -11.93
C TYR A 540 -16.91 -34.38 -10.66
N LEU A 541 -17.52 -34.02 -9.53
CA LEU A 541 -17.34 -34.74 -8.27
C LEU A 541 -18.25 -35.97 -8.17
N PRO A 542 -17.71 -37.14 -7.79
CA PRO A 542 -18.54 -38.30 -7.47
C PRO A 542 -19.57 -37.95 -6.39
N PRO A 543 -20.82 -38.45 -6.45
CA PRO A 543 -21.84 -38.18 -5.44
C PRO A 543 -21.40 -38.49 -4.00
N ASN A 544 -20.52 -39.48 -3.83
CA ASN A 544 -19.96 -39.83 -2.54
C ASN A 544 -19.05 -38.73 -1.95
N ASP A 545 -18.27 -38.04 -2.79
CA ASP A 545 -17.41 -36.94 -2.35
C ASP A 545 -18.22 -35.69 -1.98
N ILE A 546 -19.29 -35.38 -2.72
CA ILE A 546 -20.23 -34.30 -2.35
C ILE A 546 -20.90 -34.59 -1.00
N ASN A 547 -21.33 -35.84 -0.79
CA ASN A 547 -21.89 -36.25 0.50
C ASN A 547 -20.84 -36.17 1.62
N CYS A 548 -19.61 -36.62 1.38
CA CYS A 548 -18.52 -36.51 2.36
C CYS A 548 -18.20 -35.04 2.68
N ALA A 549 -18.18 -34.15 1.68
CA ALA A 549 -18.00 -32.72 1.87
C ALA A 549 -19.08 -32.15 2.80
N LYS A 550 -20.35 -32.48 2.57
CA LYS A 550 -21.47 -32.06 3.45
C LYS A 550 -21.35 -32.58 4.87
N VAL A 551 -20.82 -33.80 5.07
CA VAL A 551 -20.59 -34.33 6.43
C VAL A 551 -19.42 -33.62 7.10
N LEU A 552 -18.34 -33.35 6.37
CA LEU A 552 -17.22 -32.55 6.85
C LEU A 552 -17.66 -31.16 7.31
N LEU A 553 -18.59 -30.50 6.62
CA LEU A 553 -19.14 -29.21 7.08
C LEU A 553 -19.76 -29.30 8.48
N LYS A 554 -20.44 -30.42 8.78
CA LYS A 554 -20.98 -30.69 10.13
C LYS A 554 -19.86 -30.97 11.12
N ASP A 555 -18.85 -31.75 10.73
CA ASP A 555 -17.66 -32.00 11.54
C ASP A 555 -16.92 -30.70 11.89
N PHE A 556 -16.94 -29.73 10.96
CA PHE A 556 -16.39 -28.37 11.08
C PHE A 556 -17.27 -27.39 11.87
N GLY A 557 -18.50 -27.76 12.23
CA GLY A 557 -19.46 -26.86 12.88
C GLY A 557 -19.85 -25.65 12.02
N GLY A 558 -19.66 -25.72 10.70
CA GLY A 558 -19.96 -24.65 9.75
C GLY A 558 -19.08 -23.39 9.89
N LEU A 559 -17.87 -23.48 10.48
CA LEU A 559 -16.92 -22.34 10.44
C LEU A 559 -16.38 -22.10 9.05
N ALA A 560 -16.48 -20.85 8.58
CA ALA A 560 -15.78 -20.41 7.38
C ALA A 560 -14.27 -20.68 7.46
N LEU A 561 -13.62 -20.36 8.59
CA LEU A 561 -12.17 -20.52 8.74
C LEU A 561 -11.73 -21.99 8.65
N ALA A 562 -12.41 -22.92 9.33
CA ALA A 562 -12.09 -24.35 9.27
C ALA A 562 -12.32 -24.94 7.87
N ILE A 563 -13.41 -24.50 7.21
CA ILE A 563 -13.73 -24.89 5.82
C ILE A 563 -12.62 -24.44 4.87
N VAL A 564 -12.13 -23.20 5.00
CA VAL A 564 -11.07 -22.65 4.15
C VAL A 564 -9.76 -23.45 4.32
N HIS A 565 -9.34 -23.76 5.55
CA HIS A 565 -8.11 -24.54 5.76
C HIS A 565 -8.25 -25.99 5.26
N ALA A 566 -9.38 -26.64 5.51
CA ALA A 566 -9.64 -27.97 4.96
C ALA A 566 -9.62 -27.95 3.43
N GLY A 567 -10.23 -26.93 2.81
CA GLY A 567 -10.23 -26.74 1.37
C GLY A 567 -8.81 -26.53 0.84
N ALA A 568 -8.04 -25.65 1.47
CA ALA A 568 -6.65 -25.39 1.12
C ALA A 568 -5.78 -26.66 1.23
N TYR A 569 -5.97 -27.47 2.28
CA TYR A 569 -5.29 -28.75 2.42
C TYR A 569 -5.60 -29.70 1.25
N ILE A 570 -6.89 -29.87 0.91
CA ILE A 570 -7.31 -30.74 -0.21
C ILE A 570 -6.73 -30.23 -1.53
N ALA A 571 -6.83 -28.93 -1.78
CA ALA A 571 -6.34 -28.27 -2.98
C ALA A 571 -4.84 -28.51 -3.24
N HIS A 572 -4.05 -28.57 -2.17
CA HIS A 572 -2.59 -28.61 -2.23
C HIS A 572 -2.00 -29.98 -1.87
N SER A 573 -2.84 -31.00 -1.65
CA SER A 573 -2.43 -32.38 -1.43
C SER A 573 -2.74 -33.23 -2.67
N PRO A 574 -1.72 -33.64 -3.46
CA PRO A 574 -1.94 -34.43 -4.68
C PRO A 574 -2.76 -35.71 -4.42
N GLY A 575 -3.84 -35.90 -5.17
CA GLY A 575 -4.70 -37.08 -5.08
C GLY A 575 -5.58 -37.16 -3.82
N MET A 576 -5.67 -36.07 -3.06
CA MET A 576 -6.58 -35.92 -1.92
C MET A 576 -8.02 -35.69 -2.40
N THR A 577 -8.96 -36.48 -1.90
CA THR A 577 -10.40 -36.31 -2.13
C THR A 577 -11.09 -35.93 -0.83
N PHE A 578 -12.34 -35.46 -0.89
CA PHE A 578 -13.13 -35.18 0.32
C PHE A 578 -13.28 -36.42 1.21
N THR A 579 -13.49 -37.59 0.60
CA THR A 579 -13.56 -38.86 1.35
C THR A 579 -12.24 -39.16 2.08
N LYS A 580 -11.10 -39.14 1.37
CA LYS A 580 -9.77 -39.40 1.98
C LYS A 580 -9.43 -38.38 3.06
N TYR A 581 -9.74 -37.11 2.83
CA TYR A 581 -9.51 -36.05 3.81
C TYR A 581 -10.31 -36.29 5.09
N ARG A 582 -11.57 -36.74 4.98
CA ARG A 582 -12.40 -37.03 6.14
C ARG A 582 -11.84 -38.18 6.98
N ASP A 583 -11.39 -39.26 6.34
CA ASP A 583 -10.76 -40.38 7.06
C ASP A 583 -9.50 -39.92 7.80
N LEU A 584 -8.67 -39.12 7.11
CA LEU A 584 -7.47 -38.52 7.72
C LEU A 584 -7.85 -37.59 8.88
N PHE A 585 -8.80 -36.69 8.69
CA PHE A 585 -9.27 -35.74 9.71
C PHE A 585 -9.76 -36.47 10.96
N LEU A 586 -10.57 -37.52 10.81
CA LEU A 586 -11.07 -38.30 11.94
C LEU A 586 -9.94 -39.06 12.67
N SER A 587 -8.99 -39.63 11.93
CA SER A 587 -7.82 -40.29 12.53
C SER A 587 -6.93 -39.33 13.33
N GLN A 588 -6.73 -38.11 12.81
CA GLN A 588 -5.92 -37.09 13.48
C GLN A 588 -6.68 -36.44 14.63
N ARG A 589 -8.00 -36.29 14.55
CA ARG A 589 -8.82 -35.62 15.57
C ARG A 589 -8.61 -36.22 16.96
N GLN A 590 -8.53 -37.55 17.10
CA GLN A 590 -8.31 -38.18 18.40
C GLN A 590 -6.94 -37.81 19.01
N ARG A 591 -5.87 -37.88 18.21
CA ARG A 591 -4.53 -37.43 18.62
C ARG A 591 -4.50 -35.93 18.94
N MET A 592 -5.18 -35.11 18.13
CA MET A 592 -5.22 -33.67 18.31
C MET A 592 -6.02 -33.24 19.53
N LEU A 593 -7.04 -34.02 19.92
CA LEU A 593 -7.80 -33.80 21.17
C LEU A 593 -6.91 -33.97 22.40
N GLU A 594 -6.04 -34.98 22.41
CA GLU A 594 -5.06 -35.18 23.48
C GLU A 594 -4.08 -34.01 23.57
N GLN A 595 -3.50 -33.59 22.44
CA GLN A 595 -2.60 -32.42 22.39
C GLN A 595 -3.29 -31.12 22.81
N TYR A 596 -4.50 -30.87 22.30
CA TYR A 596 -5.30 -29.69 22.65
C TYR A 596 -5.66 -29.69 24.15
N SER A 597 -5.93 -30.86 24.74
CA SER A 597 -6.22 -30.98 26.17
C SER A 597 -5.05 -30.56 27.06
N GLN A 598 -3.81 -30.75 26.57
CA GLN A 598 -2.57 -30.40 27.27
C GLN A 598 -2.20 -28.91 27.13
N LEU A 599 -2.85 -28.17 26.22
CA LEU A 599 -2.61 -26.73 26.09
C LEU A 599 -3.02 -25.97 27.36
N PRO A 600 -2.30 -24.90 27.72
CA PRO A 600 -2.71 -24.01 28.80
C PRO A 600 -4.09 -23.41 28.52
N ALA A 601 -4.86 -23.10 29.56
CA ALA A 601 -6.23 -22.61 29.42
C ALA A 601 -6.33 -21.32 28.58
N SER A 602 -5.29 -20.48 28.61
CA SER A 602 -5.16 -19.27 27.79
C SER A 602 -5.00 -19.54 26.28
N ALA A 603 -4.53 -20.73 25.91
CA ALA A 603 -4.35 -21.16 24.52
C ALA A 603 -5.54 -21.97 23.99
N LYS A 604 -6.50 -22.32 24.85
CA LYS A 604 -7.72 -23.03 24.45
C LYS A 604 -8.74 -22.01 23.95
N LEU A 605 -9.12 -22.16 22.68
CA LEU A 605 -10.00 -21.22 22.00
C LEU A 605 -11.46 -21.29 22.49
N ASP A 606 -11.85 -22.44 23.06
CA ASP A 606 -13.13 -22.82 23.71
C ASP A 606 -13.36 -24.35 23.48
N ASP A 607 -14.54 -24.90 23.84
CA ASP A 607 -14.90 -26.32 23.59
C ASP A 607 -15.01 -26.67 22.09
N TYR A 608 -15.10 -25.63 21.26
CA TYR A 608 -15.27 -25.65 19.81
C TYR A 608 -13.93 -25.55 19.06
N GLY A 609 -12.90 -25.00 19.71
CA GLY A 609 -11.53 -24.91 19.22
C GLY A 609 -10.88 -26.23 18.81
N LYS A 610 -11.37 -27.38 19.29
CA LYS A 610 -10.88 -28.72 18.95
C LYS A 610 -10.91 -29.00 17.43
N THR A 611 -11.96 -28.56 16.76
CA THR A 611 -12.19 -28.82 15.34
C THR A 611 -11.32 -27.94 14.45
N VAL A 612 -11.29 -26.63 14.73
CA VAL A 612 -10.48 -25.66 13.96
C VAL A 612 -8.98 -25.92 14.18
N TYR A 613 -8.59 -26.23 15.41
CA TYR A 613 -7.22 -26.65 15.76
C TYR A 613 -6.75 -27.83 14.91
N THR A 614 -7.61 -28.84 14.72
CA THR A 614 -7.26 -30.02 13.91
C THR A 614 -6.95 -29.62 12.47
N THR A 615 -7.76 -28.74 11.86
CA THR A 615 -7.52 -28.27 10.48
C THR A 615 -6.23 -27.46 10.34
N TRP A 616 -5.92 -26.58 11.30
CA TRP A 616 -4.68 -25.82 11.29
C TRP A 616 -3.45 -26.70 11.48
N LYS A 617 -3.51 -27.64 12.43
CA LYS A 617 -2.37 -28.53 12.71
C LYS A 617 -2.07 -29.45 11.53
N MET A 618 -3.11 -29.96 10.86
CA MET A 618 -2.94 -30.72 9.61
C MET A 618 -2.23 -29.89 8.53
N CYS A 619 -2.62 -28.62 8.36
CA CYS A 619 -1.96 -27.69 7.44
C CYS A 619 -0.50 -27.39 7.82
N TYR A 620 -0.25 -27.08 9.10
CA TYR A 620 1.09 -26.80 9.60
C TYR A 620 2.04 -27.99 9.48
N ASP A 621 1.52 -29.20 9.61
CA ASP A 621 2.31 -30.42 9.42
C ASP A 621 2.77 -30.62 7.96
N GLN A 622 2.19 -29.90 7.00
CA GLN A 622 2.67 -29.87 5.61
C GLN A 622 3.74 -28.80 5.35
N LEU A 623 3.89 -27.82 6.24
CA LEU A 623 4.85 -26.73 6.05
C LEU A 623 6.30 -27.19 6.13
N GLN A 624 7.17 -26.52 5.38
CA GLN A 624 8.62 -26.65 5.50
C GLN A 624 9.11 -26.13 6.86
N ALA A 625 10.29 -26.57 7.29
CA ALA A 625 10.84 -26.19 8.59
C ALA A 625 11.02 -24.66 8.72
N GLU A 626 11.53 -24.02 7.67
CA GLU A 626 11.74 -22.59 7.56
C GLU A 626 10.41 -21.83 7.65
N SER A 627 9.36 -22.31 6.98
CA SER A 627 8.01 -21.75 7.03
C SER A 627 7.41 -21.83 8.43
N ARG A 628 7.64 -22.92 9.15
CA ARG A 628 7.19 -23.06 10.55
C ARG A 628 7.88 -22.04 11.47
N THR A 629 9.18 -21.80 11.27
CA THR A 629 9.92 -20.76 12.02
C THR A 629 9.42 -19.36 11.67
N MET A 630 9.16 -19.09 10.38
CA MET A 630 8.58 -17.81 9.94
C MET A 630 7.22 -17.56 10.60
N LEU A 631 6.31 -18.54 10.56
CA LEU A 631 4.98 -18.44 11.17
C LEU A 631 5.07 -18.20 12.68
N TRP A 632 6.02 -18.86 13.35
CA TRP A 632 6.26 -18.67 14.77
C TRP A 632 6.73 -17.25 15.09
N LEU A 633 7.71 -16.70 14.38
CA LEU A 633 8.14 -15.30 14.57
C LEU A 633 7.00 -14.31 14.29
N MET A 634 6.26 -14.51 13.20
CA MET A 634 5.10 -13.68 12.86
C MET A 634 3.99 -13.74 13.93
N SER A 635 3.89 -14.84 14.67
CA SER A 635 2.83 -15.02 15.68
C SER A 635 2.97 -14.10 16.90
N TYR A 636 4.14 -13.49 17.11
CA TYR A 636 4.40 -12.51 18.18
C TYR A 636 4.35 -11.05 17.69
N LEU A 637 4.36 -10.82 16.37
CA LEU A 637 4.11 -9.50 15.79
C LEU A 637 2.63 -9.13 15.91
N HIS A 638 2.27 -7.87 15.63
CA HIS A 638 0.87 -7.53 15.35
C HIS A 638 0.32 -8.38 14.19
N TYR A 639 -0.95 -8.79 14.25
CA TYR A 639 -1.56 -9.74 13.31
C TYR A 639 -1.77 -9.20 11.89
N SER A 640 -1.52 -7.91 11.69
CA SER A 640 -1.62 -7.22 10.39
C SER A 640 -0.39 -6.34 10.18
N HIS A 641 -0.24 -5.79 8.97
CA HIS A 641 0.87 -4.91 8.60
C HIS A 641 2.26 -5.55 8.72
N ILE A 642 2.36 -6.88 8.68
CA ILE A 642 3.64 -7.58 8.70
C ILE A 642 4.30 -7.45 7.32
N SER A 643 5.27 -6.56 7.17
CA SER A 643 5.96 -6.32 5.90
C SER A 643 7.30 -7.04 5.80
N GLU A 644 7.73 -7.35 4.57
CA GLU A 644 9.08 -7.86 4.27
C GLU A 644 10.18 -6.95 4.83
N ASP A 645 9.98 -5.62 4.79
CA ASP A 645 10.89 -4.62 5.35
C ASP A 645 11.34 -4.92 6.79
N ILE A 646 10.50 -5.55 7.62
CA ILE A 646 10.84 -5.87 9.02
C ILE A 646 12.01 -6.85 9.05
N PHE A 647 11.95 -7.88 8.21
CA PHE A 647 12.92 -8.96 8.14
C PHE A 647 14.16 -8.53 7.34
N GLU A 648 13.96 -7.86 6.21
CA GLU A 648 15.06 -7.37 5.36
C GLU A 648 15.95 -6.40 6.13
N ARG A 649 15.36 -5.38 6.77
CA ARG A 649 16.14 -4.38 7.53
C ARG A 649 16.84 -5.02 8.72
N ALA A 650 16.18 -5.93 9.43
CA ALA A 650 16.81 -6.64 10.53
C ALA A 650 18.05 -7.43 10.07
N ALA A 651 17.97 -8.12 8.92
CA ALA A 651 19.07 -8.88 8.35
C ALA A 651 20.25 -7.98 7.90
N GLN A 652 19.93 -6.83 7.29
CA GLN A 652 20.94 -5.88 6.81
C GLN A 652 21.65 -5.13 7.94
N ASN A 653 20.97 -4.92 9.07
CA ASN A 653 21.49 -4.12 10.17
C ASN A 653 22.26 -4.93 11.22
N VAL A 654 22.30 -6.27 11.14
CA VAL A 654 22.96 -7.12 12.15
C VAL A 654 24.39 -6.64 12.45
N ASP A 655 25.18 -6.36 11.41
CA ASP A 655 26.59 -5.93 11.53
C ASP A 655 26.73 -4.50 12.12
N GLN A 656 25.70 -3.66 11.99
CA GLN A 656 25.72 -2.26 12.45
C GLN A 656 25.02 -2.07 13.81
N HIS A 657 24.30 -3.09 14.27
CA HIS A 657 23.56 -3.03 15.52
C HIS A 657 24.52 -3.11 16.71
N SER A 658 24.31 -2.23 17.68
CA SER A 658 25.13 -2.20 18.90
C SER A 658 24.25 -1.92 20.10
N ASP A 659 24.33 -2.82 21.07
CA ASP A 659 23.61 -2.74 22.33
C ASP A 659 24.48 -2.05 23.40
N PRO A 660 23.93 -1.08 24.16
CA PRO A 660 24.67 -0.41 25.22
C PRO A 660 25.10 -1.31 26.37
N LEU A 661 24.30 -2.33 26.69
CA LEU A 661 24.57 -3.30 27.76
C LEU A 661 24.87 -4.69 27.18
N PRO A 662 25.70 -5.51 27.84
CA PRO A 662 25.96 -6.88 27.40
C PRO A 662 24.69 -7.73 27.45
N LEU A 663 24.57 -8.65 26.51
CA LEU A 663 23.41 -9.53 26.41
C LEU A 663 23.42 -10.60 27.51
N ASN A 664 22.25 -10.86 28.11
CA ASN A 664 22.04 -12.03 28.97
C ASN A 664 21.86 -13.32 28.14
N ASP A 665 21.70 -14.46 28.81
CA ASP A 665 21.55 -15.77 28.13
C ASP A 665 20.34 -15.82 27.17
N LEU A 666 19.19 -15.30 27.61
CA LEU A 666 17.96 -15.30 26.82
C LEU A 666 18.10 -14.37 25.60
N GLU A 667 18.62 -13.17 25.81
CA GLU A 667 18.92 -12.17 24.77
C GLU A 667 19.90 -12.74 23.73
N SER A 668 20.97 -13.38 24.18
CA SER A 668 21.98 -14.00 23.30
C SER A 668 21.38 -15.15 22.48
N ARG A 669 20.58 -16.02 23.10
CA ARG A 669 19.88 -17.10 22.40
C ARG A 669 18.90 -16.57 21.37
N ALA A 670 18.15 -15.52 21.72
CA ALA A 670 17.20 -14.88 20.82
C ALA A 670 17.90 -14.22 19.63
N GLN A 671 18.98 -13.49 19.87
CA GLN A 671 19.77 -12.87 18.81
C GLN A 671 20.31 -13.92 17.85
N ASN A 672 20.95 -14.99 18.35
CA ASN A 672 21.44 -16.10 17.51
C ASN A 672 20.30 -16.72 16.69
N HIS A 673 19.15 -17.00 17.30
CA HIS A 673 17.99 -17.56 16.58
C HIS A 673 17.52 -16.65 15.44
N VAL A 674 17.42 -15.35 15.68
CA VAL A 674 16.98 -14.37 14.68
C VAL A 674 18.02 -14.22 13.56
N THR A 675 19.29 -14.03 13.91
CA THR A 675 20.36 -13.83 12.92
C THR A 675 20.59 -15.06 12.06
N ASP A 676 20.61 -16.26 12.66
CA ASP A 676 20.76 -17.52 11.94
C ASP A 676 19.59 -17.74 10.99
N PHE A 677 18.36 -17.48 11.45
CA PHE A 677 17.19 -17.61 10.60
C PHE A 677 17.20 -16.62 9.44
N LEU A 678 17.50 -15.34 9.71
CA LEU A 678 17.55 -14.29 8.69
C LEU A 678 18.69 -14.48 7.68
N SER A 679 19.80 -15.09 8.08
CA SER A 679 20.93 -15.40 7.19
C SER A 679 20.53 -16.29 6.01
N ASN A 680 19.48 -17.10 6.17
CA ASN A 680 18.94 -17.91 5.08
C ASN A 680 18.42 -17.05 3.93
N PHE A 681 17.99 -15.82 4.18
CA PHE A 681 17.45 -14.92 3.16
C PHE A 681 18.51 -13.94 2.63
N MET A 682 19.79 -14.18 2.92
CA MET A 682 20.89 -13.36 2.42
C MET A 682 21.63 -14.08 1.28
N GLY A 683 21.77 -13.39 0.15
CA GLY A 683 22.60 -13.82 -0.97
C GLY A 683 24.09 -13.81 -0.63
N SER A 684 24.90 -14.44 -1.48
CA SER A 684 26.37 -14.46 -1.33
C SER A 684 27.02 -13.07 -1.44
N ASP A 685 26.30 -12.11 -2.03
CA ASP A 685 26.64 -10.70 -2.15
C ASP A 685 26.18 -9.85 -0.94
N LYS A 686 25.65 -10.49 0.12
CA LYS A 686 24.98 -9.85 1.26
C LYS A 686 23.74 -9.02 0.87
N CYS A 687 23.15 -9.26 -0.29
CA CYS A 687 21.85 -8.66 -0.64
C CYS A 687 20.70 -9.55 -0.14
N TRP A 688 19.56 -8.92 0.15
CA TRP A 688 18.36 -9.64 0.56
C TRP A 688 17.75 -10.42 -0.62
N ASP A 689 17.43 -11.70 -0.38
CA ASP A 689 16.81 -12.60 -1.35
C ASP A 689 15.28 -12.62 -1.17
N THR A 690 14.63 -11.65 -1.82
CA THR A 690 13.17 -11.55 -1.88
C THR A 690 12.51 -12.79 -2.48
N VAL A 691 13.19 -13.54 -3.38
CA VAL A 691 12.59 -14.75 -3.99
C VAL A 691 12.48 -15.85 -2.95
N ARG A 692 13.54 -16.07 -2.15
CA ARG A 692 13.52 -17.04 -1.07
C ARG A 692 12.53 -16.65 0.03
N PHE A 693 12.48 -15.37 0.42
CA PHE A 693 11.48 -14.87 1.36
C PHE A 693 10.06 -15.12 0.84
N THR A 694 9.79 -14.73 -0.41
CA THR A 694 8.49 -14.93 -1.05
C THR A 694 8.10 -16.41 -1.13
N SER A 695 9.07 -17.32 -1.35
CA SER A 695 8.83 -18.76 -1.35
C SER A 695 8.33 -19.28 0.01
N VAL A 696 8.97 -18.85 1.11
CA VAL A 696 8.55 -19.21 2.47
C VAL A 696 7.17 -18.64 2.80
N MET A 697 6.91 -17.39 2.41
CA MET A 697 5.60 -16.77 2.58
C MET A 697 4.52 -17.41 1.71
N ALA A 698 4.88 -17.87 0.51
CA ALA A 698 3.98 -18.61 -0.37
C ALA A 698 3.58 -19.95 0.26
N ASP A 699 4.51 -20.68 0.88
CA ASP A 699 4.21 -21.94 1.59
C ASP A 699 3.15 -21.75 2.69
N LEU A 700 3.27 -20.69 3.49
CA LEU A 700 2.26 -20.32 4.49
C LEU A 700 0.89 -19.97 3.88
N ARG A 701 0.91 -19.24 2.75
CA ARG A 701 -0.31 -18.84 2.02
C ARG A 701 -1.01 -20.00 1.33
N LEU A 702 -0.27 -21.01 0.85
CA LEU A 702 -0.83 -22.20 0.20
C LEU A 702 -1.88 -22.86 1.11
N TYR A 703 -1.61 -22.91 2.42
CA TYR A 703 -2.54 -23.49 3.40
C TYR A 703 -3.44 -22.46 4.09
N SER A 704 -3.53 -21.24 3.55
CA SER A 704 -4.34 -20.13 4.06
C SER A 704 -4.06 -19.77 5.53
N LEU A 705 -2.86 -20.06 6.05
CA LEU A 705 -2.47 -19.72 7.43
C LEU A 705 -2.18 -18.23 7.60
N ILE A 706 -1.80 -17.58 6.50
CA ILE A 706 -1.66 -16.13 6.38
C ILE A 706 -2.30 -15.66 5.07
N ASP A 707 -2.68 -14.39 5.03
CA ASP A 707 -3.14 -13.68 3.85
C ASP A 707 -2.12 -12.60 3.44
N TYR A 708 -2.15 -12.21 2.16
CA TYR A 708 -1.36 -11.09 1.66
C TYR A 708 -2.27 -9.98 1.17
N ASP A 709 -2.19 -8.85 1.85
CA ASP A 709 -2.89 -7.64 1.48
C ASP A 709 -2.09 -6.87 0.44
N ARG A 710 -2.52 -6.99 -0.82
CA ARG A 710 -1.93 -6.27 -1.96
C ARG A 710 -2.09 -4.76 -1.88
N MET A 711 -3.07 -4.25 -1.13
CA MET A 711 -3.32 -2.81 -1.00
C MET A 711 -2.33 -2.14 -0.06
N ASN A 712 -1.90 -2.86 0.98
CA ASN A 712 -0.98 -2.37 2.00
C ASN A 712 0.43 -3.00 1.91
N PHE A 713 0.67 -3.87 0.92
CA PHE A 713 1.92 -4.63 0.72
C PHE A 713 2.39 -5.34 1.99
N ALA A 714 1.44 -5.94 2.71
CA ALA A 714 1.70 -6.54 4.00
C ALA A 714 0.96 -7.86 4.17
N TYR A 715 1.52 -8.73 4.99
CA TYR A 715 0.90 -9.97 5.38
C TYR A 715 0.04 -9.76 6.62
N SER A 716 -1.01 -10.59 6.73
CA SER A 716 -1.85 -10.68 7.91
C SER A 716 -2.03 -12.14 8.31
N ILE A 717 -2.13 -12.37 9.61
CA ILE A 717 -2.46 -13.65 10.21
C ILE A 717 -3.82 -13.50 10.90
N HIS A 718 -4.70 -14.48 10.72
CA HIS A 718 -5.97 -14.46 11.44
C HIS A 718 -5.69 -14.55 12.95
N VAL A 719 -6.32 -13.72 13.78
CA VAL A 719 -6.02 -13.61 15.23
C VAL A 719 -6.03 -14.98 15.95
N LEU A 720 -7.01 -15.83 15.64
CA LEU A 720 -7.05 -17.19 16.21
C LEU A 720 -5.91 -18.11 15.74
N VAL A 721 -5.49 -17.99 14.48
CA VAL A 721 -4.35 -18.74 13.94
C VAL A 721 -3.06 -18.22 14.58
N GLN A 722 -2.98 -16.91 14.84
CA GLN A 722 -1.85 -16.29 15.53
C GLN A 722 -1.70 -16.80 16.96
N ASP A 723 -2.79 -16.77 17.74
CA ASP A 723 -2.82 -17.30 19.12
C ASP A 723 -2.37 -18.76 19.16
N TRP A 724 -2.89 -19.55 18.22
CA TRP A 724 -2.55 -20.95 18.09
C TRP A 724 -1.09 -21.17 17.67
N ALA A 725 -0.58 -20.44 16.67
CA ALA A 725 0.78 -20.62 16.14
C ALA A 725 1.85 -20.41 17.23
N ARG A 726 1.60 -19.53 18.20
CA ARG A 726 2.48 -19.35 19.39
C ARG A 726 2.65 -20.62 20.22
N THR A 727 1.70 -21.55 20.16
CA THR A 727 1.62 -22.73 21.02
C THR A 727 2.19 -24.00 20.37
N VAL A 728 2.45 -23.99 19.06
CA VAL A 728 2.79 -25.19 18.30
C VAL A 728 4.30 -25.49 18.25
N GLN A 729 5.15 -24.46 18.40
CA GLN A 729 6.59 -24.64 18.53
C GLN A 729 6.97 -25.03 19.98
N PRO A 730 7.96 -25.92 20.19
CA PRO A 730 8.35 -26.39 21.51
C PRO A 730 9.16 -25.38 22.33
N HIS A 731 9.42 -24.19 21.79
CA HIS A 731 10.18 -23.14 22.47
C HIS A 731 9.34 -22.43 23.54
N GLU A 732 9.99 -22.01 24.62
CA GLU A 732 9.36 -21.25 25.69
C GLU A 732 8.82 -19.90 25.16
N GLN A 733 7.67 -19.45 25.68
CA GLN A 733 7.04 -18.19 25.27
C GLN A 733 7.96 -16.97 25.47
N ALA A 734 8.81 -17.01 26.49
CA ALA A 734 9.82 -15.99 26.76
C ALA A 734 10.79 -15.84 25.57
N LEU A 735 11.26 -16.95 24.99
CA LEU A 735 12.15 -16.93 23.84
C LEU A 735 11.49 -16.34 22.59
N GLY A 736 10.22 -16.67 22.32
CA GLY A 736 9.50 -16.09 21.17
C GLY A 736 9.29 -14.58 21.29
N SER A 737 9.00 -14.11 22.50
CA SER A 737 8.87 -12.68 22.79
C SER A 737 10.20 -11.96 22.64
N GLU A 738 11.28 -12.54 23.17
CA GLU A 738 12.65 -12.02 23.03
C GLU A 738 13.11 -11.99 21.57
N CYS A 739 12.93 -13.07 20.80
CA CYS A 739 13.25 -13.11 19.36
C CYS A 739 12.53 -12.00 18.59
N THR A 740 11.29 -11.71 18.95
CA THR A 740 10.51 -10.66 18.29
C THR A 740 10.99 -9.27 18.68
N ALA A 741 11.34 -9.06 19.97
CA ALA A 741 11.95 -7.82 20.43
C ALA A 741 13.29 -7.56 19.74
N THR A 742 14.12 -8.60 19.58
CA THR A 742 15.39 -8.55 18.85
C THR A 742 15.18 -8.28 17.36
N LEU A 743 14.26 -8.98 16.69
CA LEU A 743 13.91 -8.73 15.29
C LEU A 743 13.49 -7.27 15.06
N LEU A 744 12.60 -6.75 15.90
CA LEU A 744 12.15 -5.36 15.81
C LEU A 744 13.29 -4.37 16.10
N SER A 745 14.13 -4.64 17.10
CA SER A 745 15.28 -3.78 17.44
C SER A 745 16.31 -3.73 16.31
N LEU A 746 16.64 -4.88 15.72
CA LEU A 746 17.54 -4.98 14.56
C LEU A 746 16.98 -4.25 13.34
N SER A 747 15.65 -4.23 13.15
CA SER A 747 15.04 -3.56 12.01
C SER A 747 15.12 -2.03 12.04
N ILE A 748 15.43 -1.43 13.21
CA ILE A 748 15.52 0.02 13.38
C ILE A 748 16.95 0.51 13.09
N ASP A 749 17.12 1.19 11.95
CA ASP A 749 18.37 1.86 11.59
C ASP A 749 18.44 3.34 12.06
N TYR A 750 19.55 4.02 11.75
CA TYR A 750 19.75 5.45 11.99
C TYR A 750 19.36 6.33 10.78
N ARG A 751 18.82 5.76 9.69
CA ARG A 751 18.46 6.53 8.49
C ARG A 751 17.21 7.38 8.73
N GLU A 752 17.25 8.63 8.32
CA GLU A 752 16.15 9.59 8.50
C GLU A 752 15.43 9.93 7.17
N ASP A 753 15.63 9.12 6.13
CA ASP A 753 14.88 9.27 4.89
C ASP A 753 13.38 8.96 5.09
N THR A 754 12.53 9.53 4.24
CA THR A 754 11.07 9.45 4.36
C THR A 754 10.56 8.00 4.46
N GLY A 755 11.17 7.06 3.74
CA GLY A 755 10.81 5.64 3.79
C GLY A 755 11.15 5.00 5.13
N SER A 756 12.36 5.24 5.63
CA SER A 756 12.81 4.74 6.93
C SER A 756 12.02 5.33 8.11
N LEU A 757 11.64 6.61 8.04
CA LEU A 757 10.76 7.23 9.05
C LEU A 757 9.35 6.62 9.04
N ALA A 758 8.76 6.42 7.85
CA ALA A 758 7.45 5.77 7.72
C ALA A 758 7.48 4.31 8.21
N PHE A 759 8.58 3.59 7.97
CA PHE A 759 8.79 2.26 8.51
C PHE A 759 8.82 2.26 10.04
N LYS A 760 9.63 3.13 10.68
CA LYS A 760 9.73 3.23 12.15
C LYS A 760 8.40 3.55 12.81
N ARG A 761 7.57 4.39 12.18
CA ARG A 761 6.19 4.67 12.64
C ARG A 761 5.34 3.40 12.70
N ARG A 762 5.38 2.58 11.63
CA ARG A 762 4.60 1.34 11.53
C ARG A 762 5.00 0.30 12.58
N LEU A 763 6.26 0.29 13.02
CA LEU A 763 6.73 -0.64 14.05
C LEU A 763 6.03 -0.46 15.41
N SER A 764 5.52 0.74 15.71
CA SER A 764 4.81 1.01 16.97
C SER A 764 3.65 0.03 17.22
N LEU A 765 2.96 -0.41 16.17
CA LEU A 765 1.88 -1.40 16.24
C LEU A 765 2.40 -2.77 16.70
N HIS A 766 3.51 -3.23 16.12
CA HIS A 766 4.11 -4.52 16.48
C HIS A 766 4.70 -4.48 17.89
N ILE A 767 5.33 -3.36 18.30
CA ILE A 767 5.87 -3.18 19.66
C ILE A 767 4.73 -3.16 20.69
N THR A 768 3.63 -2.45 20.40
CA THR A 768 2.44 -2.42 21.26
C THR A 768 1.83 -3.82 21.40
N SER A 769 1.76 -4.59 20.31
CA SER A 769 1.28 -5.98 20.33
C SER A 769 2.16 -6.87 21.22
N LEU A 770 3.48 -6.72 21.12
CA LEU A 770 4.44 -7.48 21.94
C LEU A 770 4.28 -7.18 23.43
N LEU A 771 4.13 -5.90 23.81
CA LEU A 771 3.95 -5.47 25.20
C LEU A 771 2.67 -6.02 25.84
N ARG A 772 1.62 -6.29 25.06
CA ARG A 772 0.38 -6.91 25.55
C ARG A 772 0.53 -8.37 25.95
N LEU A 773 1.61 -9.03 25.54
CA LEU A 773 1.89 -10.42 25.91
C LEU A 773 2.48 -10.54 27.33
N ASN A 774 2.36 -9.50 28.16
CA ASN A 774 2.99 -9.37 29.48
C ASN A 774 4.52 -9.52 29.44
N TYR A 775 5.12 -9.22 28.29
CA TYR A 775 6.57 -9.24 28.12
C TYR A 775 7.15 -7.89 28.55
N THR A 776 8.16 -7.95 29.41
CA THR A 776 8.89 -6.77 29.87
C THR A 776 10.13 -6.61 29.01
N LEU A 777 10.19 -5.54 28.21
CA LEU A 777 11.37 -5.23 27.41
C LEU A 777 12.59 -5.04 28.30
N ASN A 778 13.76 -5.55 27.93
CA ASN A 778 15.01 -5.20 28.58
C ASN A 778 15.42 -3.76 28.23
N ALA A 779 16.50 -3.26 28.85
CA ALA A 779 16.96 -1.88 28.66
C ALA A 779 17.48 -1.62 27.23
N ASN A 780 18.14 -2.59 26.60
CA ASN A 780 18.64 -2.50 25.23
C ASN A 780 17.48 -2.36 24.23
N HIS A 781 16.48 -3.24 24.29
CA HIS A 781 15.29 -3.13 23.46
C HIS A 781 14.50 -1.86 23.76
N SER A 782 14.36 -1.46 25.02
CA SER A 782 13.70 -0.20 25.39
C SER A 782 14.40 1.00 24.74
N TYR A 783 15.73 1.01 24.70
CA TYR A 783 16.53 2.03 24.02
C TYR A 783 16.25 2.07 22.51
N HIS A 784 16.35 0.94 21.81
CA HIS A 784 16.14 0.90 20.35
C HIS A 784 14.69 1.17 19.94
N LEU A 785 13.73 0.49 20.58
CA LEU A 785 12.31 0.55 20.24
C LEU A 785 11.65 1.88 20.63
N SER A 786 12.25 2.66 21.56
CA SER A 786 11.81 4.03 21.87
C SER A 786 11.67 4.90 20.62
N ARG A 787 12.54 4.69 19.62
CA ARG A 787 12.54 5.42 18.34
C ARG A 787 11.25 5.24 17.55
N ALA A 788 10.64 4.06 17.59
CA ALA A 788 9.38 3.83 16.89
C ALA A 788 8.25 4.69 17.49
N PHE A 789 8.18 4.76 18.82
CA PHE A 789 7.19 5.60 19.52
C PHE A 789 7.44 7.10 19.35
N TRP A 790 8.72 7.51 19.31
CA TRP A 790 9.12 8.87 18.94
C TRP A 790 8.53 9.28 17.59
N TYR A 791 8.78 8.49 16.55
CA TYR A 791 8.34 8.84 15.21
C TYR A 791 6.82 8.71 15.03
N ALA A 792 6.16 7.83 15.79
CA ALA A 792 4.70 7.73 15.85
C ALA A 792 4.04 8.87 16.65
N GLY A 793 4.83 9.65 17.39
CA GLY A 793 4.34 10.68 18.31
C GLY A 793 3.49 10.11 19.44
N GLN A 794 3.85 8.91 19.92
CA GLN A 794 3.22 8.23 21.05
C GLN A 794 4.05 8.50 22.32
N TRP A 795 3.94 9.73 22.83
CA TRP A 795 4.83 10.28 23.86
C TRP A 795 4.75 9.55 25.21
N SER A 796 3.58 9.02 25.59
CA SER A 796 3.41 8.29 26.85
C SER A 796 4.13 6.93 26.85
N GLU A 797 4.06 6.19 25.74
CA GLU A 797 4.79 4.93 25.61
C GLU A 797 6.31 5.18 25.48
N LEU A 798 6.69 6.25 24.78
CA LEU A 798 8.07 6.72 24.73
C LEU A 798 8.60 7.02 26.14
N GLU A 799 7.89 7.82 26.94
CA GLU A 799 8.27 8.16 28.32
C GLU A 799 8.51 6.90 29.15
N ARG A 800 7.59 5.92 29.08
CA ARG A 800 7.69 4.66 29.81
C ARG A 800 8.97 3.88 29.44
N LEU A 801 9.26 3.71 28.14
CA LEU A 801 10.47 3.01 27.70
C LEU A 801 11.75 3.78 28.04
N CYS A 802 11.74 5.10 27.87
CA CYS A 802 12.89 5.93 28.18
C CYS A 802 13.23 5.91 29.67
N LEU A 803 12.24 5.96 30.56
CA LEU A 803 12.47 5.86 32.01
C LEU A 803 13.11 4.51 32.39
N GLN A 804 12.61 3.42 31.83
CA GLN A 804 13.12 2.08 32.09
C GLN A 804 14.58 1.91 31.62
N ALA A 805 14.89 2.31 30.38
CA ALA A 805 16.26 2.26 29.86
C ALA A 805 17.20 3.23 30.59
N MET A 806 16.72 4.44 30.93
CA MET A 806 17.51 5.43 31.67
C MET A 806 17.92 4.90 33.04
N GLU A 807 17.02 4.29 33.81
CA GLU A 807 17.34 3.76 35.14
C GLU A 807 18.40 2.66 35.07
N ALA A 808 18.27 1.73 34.11
CA ALA A 808 19.25 0.67 33.89
C ALA A 808 20.61 1.22 33.44
N PHE A 809 20.65 2.13 32.47
CA PHE A 809 21.91 2.71 31.98
C PHE A 809 22.60 3.58 33.04
N LYS A 810 21.86 4.34 33.84
CA LYS A 810 22.44 5.06 34.98
C LYS A 810 23.10 4.12 35.99
N ARG A 811 22.46 2.98 36.28
CA ARG A 811 22.97 1.98 37.22
C ARG A 811 24.22 1.27 36.69
N GLU A 812 24.23 0.89 35.41
CA GLU A 812 25.24 -0.02 34.85
C GLU A 812 26.37 0.69 34.11
N LEU A 813 26.08 1.83 33.45
CA LEU A 813 27.04 2.60 32.66
C LEU A 813 27.41 3.94 33.33
N GLY A 814 26.57 4.41 34.27
CA GLY A 814 26.71 5.70 34.95
C GLY A 814 26.02 6.86 34.22
N ASP A 815 25.89 7.99 34.93
CA ASP A 815 25.18 9.19 34.45
C ASP A 815 25.82 9.85 33.21
N ASN A 816 27.11 9.60 32.97
CA ASN A 816 27.89 10.28 31.94
C ASN A 816 28.07 9.47 30.66
N HIS A 817 27.56 8.23 30.60
CA HIS A 817 27.70 7.39 29.42
C HIS A 817 26.84 7.91 28.26
N SER A 818 27.31 7.79 27.01
CA SER A 818 26.61 8.29 25.81
C SER A 818 25.18 7.80 25.71
N ALA A 819 24.95 6.49 25.84
CA ALA A 819 23.62 5.89 25.84
C ALA A 819 22.68 6.44 26.93
N THR A 820 23.21 6.71 28.14
CA THR A 820 22.45 7.33 29.24
C THR A 820 22.01 8.74 28.85
N LEU A 821 22.93 9.55 28.30
CA LEU A 821 22.65 10.92 27.88
C LEU A 821 21.68 10.97 26.68
N ASP A 822 21.76 10.01 25.78
CA ASP A 822 20.89 9.91 24.61
C ASP A 822 19.45 9.58 25.01
N ILE A 823 19.25 8.59 25.88
CA ILE A 823 17.90 8.24 26.35
C ILE A 823 17.30 9.34 27.23
N MET A 824 18.12 10.05 28.03
CA MET A 824 17.69 11.24 28.76
C MET A 824 17.25 12.36 27.81
N GLY A 825 17.98 12.57 26.71
CA GLY A 825 17.58 13.51 25.67
C GLY A 825 16.22 13.18 25.04
N SER A 826 15.98 11.90 24.73
CA SER A 826 14.68 11.43 24.23
C SER A 826 13.56 11.65 25.25
N LEU A 827 13.82 11.39 26.53
CA LEU A 827 12.86 11.63 27.62
C LEU A 827 12.50 13.12 27.78
N ALA A 828 13.50 14.00 27.74
CA ALA A 828 13.27 15.44 27.84
C ALA A 828 12.37 15.95 26.72
N ASN A 829 12.59 15.44 25.50
CA ASN A 829 11.73 15.78 24.39
C ASN A 829 10.31 15.20 24.54
N ALA A 830 10.15 13.98 25.06
CA ALA A 830 8.83 13.42 25.36
C ALA A 830 8.04 14.33 26.32
N TYR A 831 8.70 14.88 27.34
CA TYR A 831 8.09 15.86 28.25
C TYR A 831 7.71 17.17 27.54
N LYS A 832 8.54 17.67 26.62
CA LYS A 832 8.24 18.90 25.85
C LYS A 832 7.01 18.74 24.97
N GLU A 833 6.88 17.59 24.32
CA GLU A 833 5.73 17.29 23.46
C GLU A 833 4.46 16.96 24.26
N SER A 834 4.62 16.63 25.55
CA SER A 834 3.51 16.42 26.50
C SER A 834 3.17 17.67 27.32
N ASP A 835 3.63 18.85 26.91
CA ASP A 835 3.42 20.15 27.59
C ASP A 835 3.88 20.17 29.07
N ARG A 836 4.99 19.47 29.36
CA ARG A 836 5.63 19.38 30.68
C ARG A 836 7.04 19.98 30.67
N PRO A 837 7.21 21.28 30.35
CA PRO A 837 8.52 21.90 30.14
C PRO A 837 9.41 21.92 31.39
N ASP A 838 8.86 21.95 32.60
CA ASP A 838 9.65 21.94 33.85
C ASP A 838 10.42 20.63 34.02
N GLN A 839 9.81 19.50 33.66
CA GLN A 839 10.47 18.19 33.76
C GLN A 839 11.48 18.00 32.63
N ALA A 840 11.20 18.55 31.46
CA ALA A 840 12.17 18.61 30.37
C ALA A 840 13.41 19.43 30.78
N GLU A 841 13.22 20.59 31.40
CA GLU A 841 14.32 21.43 31.90
C GLU A 841 15.22 20.65 32.85
N GLN A 842 14.65 19.97 33.85
CA GLN A 842 15.44 19.21 34.84
C GLN A 842 16.35 18.18 34.18
N ILE A 843 15.86 17.48 33.14
CA ILE A 843 16.66 16.51 32.39
C ILE A 843 17.67 17.20 31.47
N GLU A 844 17.27 18.25 30.73
CA GLU A 844 18.16 18.99 29.84
C GLU A 844 19.34 19.64 30.58
N VAL A 845 19.11 20.18 31.79
CA VAL A 845 20.18 20.72 32.66
C VAL A 845 21.15 19.62 33.07
N GLN A 846 20.66 18.45 33.50
CA GLN A 846 21.53 17.32 33.85
C GLN A 846 22.38 16.86 32.65
N VAL A 847 21.74 16.67 31.50
CA VAL A 847 22.43 16.23 30.26
C VAL A 847 23.46 17.26 29.81
N LEU A 848 23.15 18.54 29.92
CA LEU A 848 24.09 19.62 29.59
C LEU A 848 25.30 19.61 30.53
N GLU A 849 25.09 19.54 31.84
CA GLU A 849 26.20 19.52 32.82
C GLU A 849 27.08 18.28 32.70
N SER A 850 26.51 17.12 32.35
CA SER A 850 27.30 15.93 32.01
C SER A 850 28.06 16.10 30.69
N SER A 851 27.43 16.66 29.65
CA SER A 851 28.08 16.90 28.35
C SER A 851 29.26 17.88 28.47
N LYS A 852 29.12 18.94 29.28
CA LYS A 852 30.23 19.87 29.59
C LYS A 852 31.42 19.16 30.23
N ARG A 853 31.16 18.25 31.17
CA ARG A 853 32.20 17.48 31.88
C ARG A 853 32.91 16.48 30.97
N VAL A 854 32.19 15.80 30.09
CA VAL A 854 32.72 14.71 29.26
C VAL A 854 33.31 15.21 27.94
N LEU A 855 32.59 16.08 27.23
CA LEU A 855 32.93 16.53 25.88
C LEU A 855 33.58 17.92 25.86
N GLY A 856 33.38 18.71 26.92
CA GLY A 856 33.83 20.09 27.00
C GLY A 856 32.74 21.11 26.64
N GLU A 857 32.97 22.36 27.05
CA GLU A 857 32.02 23.48 26.96
C GLU A 857 31.66 23.89 25.52
N GLU A 858 32.60 23.66 24.59
CA GLU A 858 32.54 24.13 23.19
C GLU A 858 32.30 22.99 22.19
N HIS A 859 32.13 21.75 22.68
CA HIS A 859 31.88 20.60 21.80
C HIS A 859 30.53 20.75 21.06
N PRO A 860 30.44 20.39 19.75
CA PRO A 860 29.20 20.53 18.98
C PRO A 860 27.96 19.91 19.67
N HIS A 861 28.07 18.71 20.23
CA HIS A 861 26.98 18.11 21.00
C HIS A 861 26.59 18.92 22.25
N THR A 862 27.55 19.48 22.99
CA THR A 862 27.26 20.38 24.13
C THR A 862 26.51 21.62 23.66
N SER A 863 26.90 22.19 22.52
CA SER A 863 26.21 23.32 21.89
C SER A 863 24.75 22.98 21.52
N ILE A 864 24.50 21.80 20.95
CA ILE A 864 23.12 21.33 20.67
C ILE A 864 22.29 21.22 21.95
N ARG A 865 22.86 20.70 23.05
CA ARG A 865 22.17 20.61 24.35
C ARG A 865 21.84 22.00 24.92
N LYS A 866 22.78 22.96 24.85
CA LYS A 866 22.55 24.37 25.23
C LYS A 866 21.43 25.00 24.41
N ALA A 867 21.41 24.78 23.10
CA ALA A 867 20.40 25.35 22.21
C ALA A 867 18.99 24.82 22.55
N ASN A 868 18.90 23.52 22.85
CA ASN A 868 17.66 22.90 23.28
C ASN A 868 17.15 23.47 24.62
N LEU A 869 18.04 23.63 25.61
CA LEU A 869 17.70 24.22 26.90
C LEU A 869 17.27 25.69 26.76
N ALA A 870 17.96 26.49 25.93
CA ALA A 870 17.59 27.88 25.66
C ALA A 870 16.18 27.99 25.05
N ARG A 871 15.81 27.06 24.15
CA ARG A 871 14.46 26.97 23.59
C ARG A 871 13.43 26.60 24.66
N THR A 872 13.76 25.72 25.60
CA THR A 872 12.91 25.37 26.74
C THR A 872 12.70 26.58 27.66
N TYR A 873 13.76 27.34 27.99
CA TYR A 873 13.64 28.60 28.74
C TYR A 873 12.76 29.62 28.05
N SER A 874 12.89 29.78 26.73
CA SER A 874 12.02 30.67 25.96
C SER A 874 10.54 30.27 26.06
N ARG A 875 10.21 28.97 26.03
CA ARG A 875 8.85 28.46 26.22
C ARG A 875 8.31 28.71 27.63
N LEU A 876 9.17 28.63 28.65
CA LEU A 876 8.83 28.95 30.04
C LEU A 876 8.72 30.46 30.32
N GLY A 877 8.98 31.33 29.34
CA GLY A 877 9.01 32.78 29.53
C GLY A 877 10.25 33.29 30.26
N ARG A 878 11.24 32.41 30.51
CA ARG A 878 12.54 32.71 31.13
C ARG A 878 13.52 33.26 30.09
N LEU A 879 13.18 34.43 29.57
CA LEU A 879 13.84 35.01 28.40
C LEU A 879 15.26 35.50 28.68
N ASP A 880 15.61 35.81 29.93
CA ASP A 880 16.98 36.19 30.33
C ASP A 880 17.94 34.99 30.25
N GLU A 881 17.54 33.83 30.78
CA GLU A 881 18.35 32.61 30.70
C GLU A 881 18.48 32.09 29.26
N ALA A 882 17.40 32.20 28.48
CA ALA A 882 17.44 31.88 27.04
C ALA A 882 18.44 32.77 26.29
N GLU A 883 18.41 34.09 26.53
CA GLU A 883 19.34 35.06 25.94
C GLU A 883 20.80 34.72 26.29
N GLN A 884 21.09 34.42 27.56
CA GLN A 884 22.44 34.10 28.01
C GLN A 884 23.03 32.89 27.26
N LEU A 885 22.26 31.80 27.16
CA LEU A 885 22.70 30.60 26.44
C LEU A 885 22.85 30.84 24.93
N GLN A 886 21.93 31.60 24.33
CA GLN A 886 21.99 31.94 22.90
C GLN A 886 23.20 32.82 22.57
N LEU A 887 23.56 33.77 23.44
CA LEU A 887 24.76 34.60 23.28
C LEU A 887 26.05 33.76 23.34
N GLN A 888 26.14 32.82 24.28
CA GLN A 888 27.29 31.90 24.35
C GLN A 888 27.41 31.05 23.09
N LEU A 889 26.29 30.51 22.59
CA LEU A 889 26.27 29.72 21.36
C LEU A 889 26.69 30.54 20.14
N LEU A 890 26.22 31.77 20.07
CA LEU A 890 26.54 32.69 18.99
C LEU A 890 28.03 33.05 18.98
N ASP A 891 28.63 33.32 20.14
CA ASP A 891 30.06 33.62 20.28
C ASP A 891 30.93 32.44 19.82
N VAL A 892 30.63 31.24 20.30
CA VAL A 892 31.35 30.00 19.92
C VAL A 892 31.19 29.72 18.42
N SER A 893 29.96 29.80 17.90
CA SER A 893 29.66 29.49 16.49
C SER A 893 30.31 30.51 15.55
N ARG A 894 30.28 31.82 15.87
CA ARG A 894 30.99 32.85 15.10
C ARG A 894 32.49 32.59 15.02
N ARG A 895 33.11 32.22 16.15
CA ARG A 895 34.55 31.98 16.22
C ARG A 895 34.99 30.72 15.47
N ILE A 896 34.19 29.65 15.52
CA ILE A 896 34.55 28.34 14.94
C ILE A 896 34.11 28.23 13.47
N GLN A 897 32.86 28.63 13.17
CA GLN A 897 32.21 28.34 11.88
C GLN A 897 32.06 29.59 10.99
N GLY A 898 32.22 30.80 11.54
CA GLY A 898 32.07 32.07 10.81
C GLY A 898 30.66 32.65 10.87
N GLU A 899 30.48 33.91 10.46
CA GLU A 899 29.21 34.64 10.63
C GLU A 899 28.04 34.13 9.76
N GLU A 900 28.34 33.54 8.60
CA GLU A 900 27.34 33.10 7.63
C GLU A 900 27.01 31.61 7.72
N HIS A 901 27.60 30.87 8.68
CA HIS A 901 27.33 29.44 8.83
C HIS A 901 25.86 29.21 9.22
N PRO A 902 25.19 28.15 8.69
CA PRO A 902 23.79 27.87 8.99
C PRO A 902 23.44 27.84 10.49
N ASP A 903 24.29 27.22 11.31
CA ASP A 903 24.10 27.17 12.77
C ASP A 903 24.18 28.58 13.40
N THR A 904 25.12 29.41 12.95
CA THR A 904 25.27 30.79 13.44
C THR A 904 24.02 31.60 13.11
N LEU A 905 23.53 31.52 11.87
CA LEU A 905 22.30 32.19 11.44
C LEU A 905 21.06 31.67 12.18
N ALA A 906 21.04 30.38 12.55
CA ALA A 906 19.99 29.80 13.38
C ALA A 906 20.03 30.38 14.81
N TYR A 907 21.21 30.47 15.44
CA TYR A 907 21.36 31.08 16.77
C TYR A 907 21.01 32.57 16.78
N ILE A 908 21.41 33.34 15.75
CA ILE A 908 20.97 34.74 15.58
C ILE A 908 19.44 34.82 15.46
N SER A 909 18.82 33.90 14.71
CA SER A 909 17.37 33.85 14.59
C SER A 909 16.66 33.53 15.90
N TYR A 910 17.22 32.65 16.73
CA TYR A 910 16.68 32.36 18.05
C TYR A 910 16.80 33.56 18.99
N LEU A 911 17.95 34.24 18.98
CA LEU A 911 18.16 35.47 19.77
C LEU A 911 17.23 36.61 19.33
N SER A 912 17.05 36.80 18.03
CA SER A 912 16.08 37.75 17.47
C SER A 912 14.64 37.47 17.96
N MET A 913 14.25 36.19 18.03
CA MET A 913 12.94 35.82 18.57
C MET A 913 12.84 36.09 20.08
N THR A 914 13.90 35.81 20.85
CA THR A 914 13.97 36.16 22.28
C THR A 914 13.80 37.67 22.48
N TYR A 915 14.48 38.50 21.69
CA TYR A 915 14.34 39.96 21.72
C TYR A 915 12.95 40.44 21.33
N LEU A 916 12.33 39.83 20.33
CA LEU A 916 10.94 40.09 19.98
C LEU A 916 9.99 39.81 21.16
N LEU A 917 10.18 38.69 21.86
CA LEU A 917 9.36 38.32 23.02
C LEU A 917 9.61 39.24 24.23
N LYS A 918 10.82 39.77 24.40
CA LYS A 918 11.17 40.78 25.43
C LYS A 918 10.69 42.19 25.07
N GLY A 919 10.19 42.42 23.85
CA GLY A 919 9.81 43.75 23.36
C GLY A 919 11.00 44.62 22.92
N ARG A 920 12.21 44.06 22.80
CA ARG A 920 13.42 44.71 22.26
C ARG A 920 13.37 44.68 20.72
N LEU A 921 12.41 45.40 20.15
CA LEU A 921 12.05 45.26 18.73
C LEU A 921 13.15 45.73 17.77
N ASP A 922 13.93 46.75 18.14
CA ASP A 922 15.01 47.28 17.29
C ASP A 922 16.16 46.29 17.15
N GLU A 923 16.55 45.67 18.26
CA GLU A 923 17.60 44.64 18.26
C GLU A 923 17.13 43.36 17.57
N ALA A 924 15.87 42.98 17.75
CA ALA A 924 15.27 41.87 17.01
C ALA A 924 15.29 42.13 15.50
N THR A 925 14.99 43.36 15.08
CA THR A 925 14.99 43.82 13.68
C THR A 925 16.38 43.73 13.08
N GLU A 926 17.39 44.27 13.77
CA GLU A 926 18.78 44.27 13.32
C GLU A 926 19.28 42.83 13.10
N LEU A 927 19.09 41.95 14.08
CA LEU A 927 19.50 40.55 13.97
C LEU A 927 18.75 39.81 12.85
N LYS A 928 17.46 40.07 12.65
CA LYS A 928 16.69 39.41 11.59
C LYS A 928 17.05 39.92 10.20
N ASN A 929 17.39 41.21 10.07
CA ASN A 929 17.93 41.79 8.83
C ASN A 929 19.26 41.13 8.47
N GLN A 930 20.18 40.99 9.44
CA GLN A 930 21.45 40.29 9.24
C GLN A 930 21.23 38.86 8.70
N VAL A 931 20.31 38.11 9.29
CA VAL A 931 19.96 36.75 8.81
C VAL A 931 19.38 36.76 7.40
N LEU A 932 18.49 37.71 7.11
CA LEU A 932 17.87 37.81 5.79
C LEU A 932 18.92 38.10 4.70
N GLU A 933 19.79 39.09 4.92
CA GLU A 933 20.84 39.46 3.96
C GLU A 933 21.88 38.35 3.77
N ALA A 934 22.27 37.66 4.85
CA ALA A 934 23.15 36.49 4.75
C ALA A 934 22.50 35.36 3.95
N ARG A 935 21.23 35.02 4.22
CA ARG A 935 20.52 33.96 3.48
C ARG A 935 20.29 34.32 2.01
N LYS A 936 19.99 35.58 1.69
CA LYS A 936 19.92 36.06 0.30
C LYS A 936 21.24 35.85 -0.43
N ARG A 937 22.37 36.13 0.22
CA ARG A 937 23.71 35.99 -0.37
C ARG A 937 24.12 34.53 -0.56
N VAL A 938 23.87 33.68 0.44
CA VAL A 938 24.34 32.28 0.45
C VAL A 938 23.39 31.34 -0.29
N LEU A 939 22.08 31.50 -0.09
CA LEU A 939 21.06 30.55 -0.55
C LEU A 939 20.23 31.08 -1.73
N GLY A 940 20.25 32.40 -1.99
CA GLY A 940 19.39 33.05 -2.98
C GLY A 940 18.11 33.61 -2.37
N GLU A 941 17.43 34.50 -3.11
CA GLU A 941 16.20 35.16 -2.66
C GLU A 941 14.99 34.21 -2.60
N ASP A 942 15.03 33.14 -3.39
CA ASP A 942 13.96 32.17 -3.62
C ASP A 942 14.03 30.93 -2.72
N HIS A 943 15.09 30.78 -1.94
CA HIS A 943 15.24 29.67 -1.00
C HIS A 943 14.21 29.76 0.16
N PRO A 944 13.56 28.66 0.58
CA PRO A 944 12.57 28.65 1.66
C PRO A 944 13.05 29.26 2.97
N GLU A 945 14.30 29.02 3.35
CA GLU A 945 14.91 29.67 4.52
C GLU A 945 15.04 31.20 4.38
N THR A 946 15.26 31.73 3.18
CA THR A 946 15.24 33.18 2.92
C THR A 946 13.82 33.72 3.05
N LEU A 947 12.83 33.01 2.49
CA LEU A 947 11.41 33.38 2.60
C LEU A 947 10.91 33.34 4.07
N ASN A 948 11.35 32.35 4.85
CA ASN A 948 11.08 32.25 6.29
C ASN A 948 11.69 33.45 7.05
N ALA A 949 12.90 33.89 6.68
CA ALA A 949 13.52 35.07 7.27
C ALA A 949 12.75 36.36 6.94
N MET A 950 12.27 36.52 5.69
CA MET A 950 11.40 37.64 5.29
C MET A 950 10.11 37.67 6.11
N ALA A 951 9.48 36.50 6.28
CA ALA A 951 8.25 36.38 7.04
C ALA A 951 8.46 36.65 8.55
N GLY A 952 9.60 36.22 9.11
CA GLY A 952 10.01 36.53 10.47
C GLY A 952 10.25 38.03 10.68
N LEU A 953 10.90 38.71 9.73
CA LEU A 953 11.11 40.16 9.77
C LEU A 953 9.78 40.92 9.66
N ALA A 954 8.87 40.47 8.79
CA ALA A 954 7.53 41.04 8.67
C ALA A 954 6.73 40.92 9.98
N GLN A 955 6.94 39.85 10.76
CA GLN A 955 6.33 39.70 12.09
C GLN A 955 6.85 40.76 13.07
N ILE A 956 8.15 41.06 13.04
CA ILE A 956 8.77 42.09 13.89
C ILE A 956 8.24 43.47 13.49
N TYR A 957 8.21 43.80 12.20
CA TYR A 957 7.62 45.06 11.70
C TYR A 957 6.14 45.20 12.06
N SER A 958 5.37 44.11 11.97
CA SER A 958 3.97 44.10 12.42
C SER A 958 3.83 44.42 13.92
N ARG A 959 4.77 43.96 14.77
CA ARG A 959 4.79 44.28 16.20
C ARG A 959 5.20 45.73 16.48
N GLN A 960 6.02 46.32 15.62
CA GLN A 960 6.38 47.75 15.66
C GLN A 960 5.28 48.68 15.10
N GLY A 961 4.20 48.14 14.51
CA GLY A 961 3.19 48.93 13.81
C GLY A 961 3.61 49.40 12.40
N ARG A 962 4.71 48.86 11.88
CA ARG A 962 5.27 49.12 10.55
C ARG A 962 4.63 48.21 9.52
N TRP A 963 3.35 48.45 9.27
CA TRP A 963 2.51 47.56 8.46
C TRP A 963 2.90 47.55 6.98
N ASP A 964 3.37 48.68 6.45
CA ASP A 964 3.75 48.81 5.03
C ASP A 964 4.97 47.93 4.71
N GLU A 965 6.00 47.96 5.57
CA GLU A 965 7.19 47.13 5.40
C GLU A 965 6.89 45.64 5.61
N ALA A 966 6.02 45.31 6.58
CA ALA A 966 5.57 43.94 6.79
C ALA A 966 4.79 43.38 5.58
N GLU A 967 3.92 44.20 4.99
CA GLU A 967 3.15 43.84 3.80
C GLU A 967 4.07 43.63 2.60
N LEU A 968 5.04 44.52 2.39
CA LEU A 968 6.00 44.41 1.29
C LEU A 968 6.79 43.11 1.34
N LEU A 969 7.33 42.75 2.51
CA LEU A 969 8.09 41.51 2.70
C LEU A 969 7.21 40.26 2.49
N LEU A 970 6.00 40.24 3.03
CA LEU A 970 5.09 39.10 2.86
C LEU A 970 4.55 38.98 1.43
N THR A 971 4.36 40.09 0.73
CA THR A 971 3.98 40.09 -0.69
C THR A 971 5.10 39.50 -1.53
N GLY A 972 6.34 39.92 -1.31
CA GLY A 972 7.51 39.33 -1.97
C GLY A 972 7.61 37.82 -1.70
N ALA A 973 7.54 37.42 -0.42
CA ALA A 973 7.64 36.01 -0.05
C ALA A 973 6.49 35.15 -0.61
N ALA A 974 5.25 35.64 -0.59
CA ALA A 974 4.10 34.93 -1.14
C ALA A 974 4.18 34.81 -2.67
N THR A 975 4.64 35.86 -3.37
CA THR A 975 4.80 35.85 -4.83
C THR A 975 5.85 34.83 -5.25
N ILE A 976 7.02 34.86 -4.61
CA ILE A 976 8.11 33.92 -4.91
C ILE A 976 7.67 32.48 -4.60
N ALA A 977 7.06 32.25 -3.44
CA ALA A 977 6.55 30.93 -3.08
C ALA A 977 5.47 30.43 -4.06
N GLN A 978 4.56 31.29 -4.49
CA GLN A 978 3.51 30.93 -5.46
C GLN A 978 4.10 30.57 -6.83
N GLN A 979 5.10 31.31 -7.31
CA GLN A 979 5.76 31.04 -8.59
C GLN A 979 6.53 29.72 -8.59
N GLN A 980 7.22 29.41 -7.48
CA GLN A 980 8.07 28.21 -7.37
C GLN A 980 7.30 26.96 -6.96
N LEU A 981 6.40 27.09 -5.98
CA LEU A 981 5.75 25.95 -5.33
C LEU A 981 4.29 25.77 -5.77
N GLY A 982 3.70 26.74 -6.47
CA GLY A 982 2.29 26.79 -6.82
C GLY A 982 1.40 27.37 -5.72
N ALA A 983 0.19 27.79 -6.09
CA ALA A 983 -0.75 28.48 -5.19
C ALA A 983 -1.28 27.59 -4.05
N GLU A 984 -1.43 26.28 -4.31
CA GLU A 984 -1.97 25.31 -3.36
C GLU A 984 -0.92 24.77 -2.36
N HIS A 985 0.35 25.16 -2.50
CA HIS A 985 1.40 24.68 -1.62
C HIS A 985 1.27 25.25 -0.19
N PRO A 986 1.45 24.45 0.88
CA PRO A 986 1.27 24.90 2.26
C PRO A 986 2.09 26.16 2.62
N HIS A 987 3.32 26.30 2.12
CA HIS A 987 4.14 27.50 2.33
C HIS A 987 3.57 28.73 1.61
N SER A 988 3.14 28.60 0.34
CA SER A 988 2.48 29.67 -0.42
C SER A 988 1.19 30.12 0.28
N GLN A 989 0.38 29.16 0.73
CA GLN A 989 -0.83 29.44 1.51
C GLN A 989 -0.52 30.05 2.88
N ARG A 990 0.60 29.68 3.53
CA ARG A 990 1.03 30.24 4.83
C ARG A 990 1.41 31.71 4.69
N TYR A 991 2.27 32.06 3.72
CA TYR A 991 2.65 33.45 3.49
C TYR A 991 1.46 34.30 3.05
N SER A 992 0.58 33.76 2.19
CA SER A 992 -0.67 34.43 1.78
C SER A 992 -1.63 34.65 2.96
N ARG A 993 -1.77 33.67 3.87
CA ARG A 993 -2.57 33.84 5.10
C ARG A 993 -1.98 34.91 6.02
N TRP A 994 -0.66 34.97 6.15
CA TRP A 994 0.01 35.99 6.96
C TRP A 994 -0.12 37.38 6.34
N LEU A 995 0.04 37.48 5.02
CA LEU A 995 -0.21 38.71 4.25
C LEU A 995 -1.64 39.21 4.49
N GLY A 996 -2.64 38.33 4.37
CA GLY A 996 -4.04 38.69 4.64
C GLY A 996 -4.28 39.17 6.08
N LYS A 997 -3.57 38.62 7.08
CA LYS A 997 -3.65 39.11 8.46
C LYS A 997 -3.05 40.51 8.62
N VAL A 998 -1.90 40.78 7.99
CA VAL A 998 -1.24 42.10 8.01
C VAL A 998 -2.12 43.13 7.30
N GLN A 999 -2.64 42.82 6.12
CA GLN A 999 -3.55 43.69 5.37
C GLN A 999 -4.83 44.01 6.14
N LYS A 1000 -5.40 43.03 6.85
CA LYS A 1000 -6.58 43.25 7.69
C LYS A 1000 -6.27 44.17 8.88
N ARG A 1001 -5.10 44.02 9.52
CA ARG A 1001 -4.69 44.86 10.64
C ARG A 1001 -4.29 46.28 10.22
N ARG A 1002 -3.73 46.45 9.02
CA ARG A 1002 -3.43 47.78 8.44
C ARG A 1002 -4.68 48.61 8.18
N ARG A 1003 -5.81 47.95 7.90
CA ARG A 1003 -7.12 48.59 7.63
C ARG A 1003 -7.92 48.93 8.89
N LEU A 1004 -7.49 48.44 10.05
CA LEU A 1004 -8.05 48.74 11.37
C LEU A 1004 -7.20 49.83 12.02
#